data_AF-J3LLI3-F1
#
_entry.id   AF-J3LLI3-F1
#
_cell.length_a   1.000
_cell.length_b   1.000
_cell.length_c   1.000
_cell.angle_alpha   90.00
_cell.angle_beta   90.00
_cell.angle_gamma   90.00
#
_symmetry.space_group_name_H-M   'P 1'
#
loop_
_entity.id
_entity.type
_entity.pdbx_description
1 polymer ?
#
loop_
_entity_poly.entity_id
_entity_poly.type
_entity_poly.pdbx_seq_one_letter_code
_entity_poly.pdbx_strand_id
1 'polypeptide(L)'
;MEMQQPTMVAGWAARDANGLLSPFSFPLRAKGDEDVVLKILFCGICHSDLSTIKNEWGNAKYPVVPGHEIVGVVTEVGSSVSRFSTGDKVGVGYIASTCRACANCRDGFENYCAGLVPSFNASLPGGAEVHGGFSELAVVHERYAVRIPDGAALDRVAPLLCAGVTVYCPMRRLGLDRPGLHLGVAGLGGLGHLAVKFGKAFGVKVTVISTSPGKEAEAMDRLAADAFLLSTNAEQMKAAAGTIDGIIDTVSAGHDLTPALMLLRTHGKLVPVGSPGKPVQLALYPLQSGGKSVAGSMIGGMRETQEMIDFAGEHGVTAEVEVIGMEDVNDAMERLQKGDVSFGDSDLDGAPGYVAIGNILSNEQEAYGLKAILDLFGSATGLWVNFTKSAISTIQCSQQEVVLVQSILQCRLEAFPITYLGLPLSQRKLTKPEIQPLLDKFGKKIAGWKPRFLSTGDRLILIKSVLFALPLCLLSVLEMPKWALKEINRKCRGFLWKGQEEINGGHCLVAWKSVYMTVENGGLGIKDLDLFGKALRLKWLAVQHDQKDRPWTKFPIRQPKQMENMFYSATKFTVGNGATVNFWKAHWLPGGSIMNSRKCLFSYVEKSNLTVEKGVHNNRWVRDIKGAPSNAAIAEYFVVWDEVQQMMLSPEQEDAITWKTATKGCFTVAEAYKFSFVSNTLAVCADINWKSHVPAKIKFFMWLADRVRCLTADNLAQRGWPHQAGCKLCSATQESCAHLFVDCRFTYEVWTRLRSWVELDFTLPGERGLALGDWWLEARSCCRTIYRKNFDALVQLTCWMTWKERNNRVFNQKLTSVDEVVHGIKEEIEVWKMAGLLKVISE
;
A
#
# COMPACT_ATOMS: atom_id res chain seq x y z
N MET A 1 11.42 -49.25 30.67
CA MET A 1 10.49 -48.34 29.96
C MET A 1 11.33 -47.32 29.26
N GLU A 2 11.50 -47.45 27.95
CA GLU A 2 12.11 -46.39 27.13
C GLU A 2 11.23 -45.15 27.24
N MET A 3 11.76 -44.06 27.80
CA MET A 3 11.10 -42.76 27.72
C MET A 3 11.08 -42.37 26.25
N GLN A 4 9.91 -42.46 25.60
CA GLN A 4 9.71 -41.90 24.27
C GLN A 4 10.16 -40.43 24.29
N GLN A 5 11.09 -40.09 23.40
CA GLN A 5 11.49 -38.70 23.24
C GLN A 5 10.27 -37.87 22.81
N PRO A 6 10.07 -36.67 23.38
CA PRO A 6 8.94 -35.83 23.03
C PRO A 6 9.03 -35.41 21.56
N THR A 7 7.93 -35.54 20.82
CA THR A 7 7.84 -35.08 19.44
C THR A 7 8.04 -33.56 19.41
N MET A 8 9.09 -33.10 18.75
CA MET A 8 9.34 -31.67 18.56
C MET A 8 8.46 -31.12 17.44
N VAL A 9 7.86 -29.96 17.67
CA VAL A 9 6.99 -29.28 16.70
C VAL A 9 7.61 -27.95 16.33
N ALA A 10 7.53 -27.57 15.06
CA ALA A 10 7.92 -26.24 14.60
C ALA A 10 6.73 -25.28 14.69
N GLY A 11 7.04 -24.03 15.04
CA GLY A 11 6.09 -22.93 15.07
C GLY A 11 6.81 -21.59 15.05
N TRP A 12 6.06 -20.51 15.26
CA TRP A 12 6.58 -19.16 15.33
C TRP A 12 6.19 -18.50 16.65
N ALA A 13 7.19 -17.96 17.36
CA ALA A 13 6.99 -17.38 18.68
C ALA A 13 7.55 -15.96 18.79
N ALA A 14 6.87 -15.14 19.59
CA ALA A 14 7.41 -13.91 20.13
C ALA A 14 8.19 -14.22 21.40
N ARG A 15 9.32 -13.55 21.61
CA ARG A 15 10.19 -13.76 22.79
C ARG A 15 10.22 -12.56 23.74
N ASP A 16 9.66 -11.45 23.32
CA ASP A 16 9.56 -10.21 24.08
C ASP A 16 8.41 -9.33 23.55
N ALA A 17 8.17 -8.20 24.23
CA ALA A 17 7.10 -7.26 23.93
C ALA A 17 7.28 -6.46 22.62
N ASN A 18 8.37 -6.65 21.87
CA ASN A 18 8.42 -6.14 20.50
C ASN A 18 7.42 -6.90 19.61
N GLY A 19 7.02 -8.11 20.00
CA GLY A 19 6.05 -8.93 19.30
C GLY A 19 6.55 -9.45 17.95
N LEU A 20 7.87 -9.50 17.73
CA LEU A 20 8.44 -10.05 16.51
C LEU A 20 8.39 -11.58 16.58
N LEU A 21 7.67 -12.18 15.64
CA LEU A 21 7.54 -13.62 15.50
C LEU A 21 8.75 -14.18 14.74
N SER A 22 9.30 -15.28 15.24
CA SER A 22 10.43 -15.98 14.60
C SER A 22 10.30 -17.49 14.81
N PRO A 23 10.94 -18.32 13.96
CA PRO A 23 10.91 -19.78 14.13
C PRO A 23 11.29 -20.21 15.55
N PHE A 24 10.51 -21.15 16.07
CA PHE A 24 10.63 -21.69 17.41
C PHE A 24 10.23 -23.17 17.39
N SER A 25 10.95 -24.00 18.14
CA SER A 25 10.62 -25.41 18.27
C SER A 25 10.39 -25.75 19.73
N PHE A 26 9.34 -26.51 20.00
CA PHE A 26 8.90 -26.89 21.34
C PHE A 26 8.43 -28.34 21.37
N PRO A 27 8.50 -29.02 22.53
CA PRO A 27 7.97 -30.37 22.67
C PRO A 27 6.45 -30.35 22.64
N LEU A 28 5.84 -31.18 21.79
CA LEU A 28 4.41 -31.45 21.83
C LEU A 28 4.08 -32.20 23.11
N ARG A 29 3.04 -31.75 23.83
CA ARG A 29 2.57 -32.48 25.01
C ARG A 29 2.10 -33.89 24.62
N ALA A 30 2.23 -34.84 25.54
CA ALA A 30 1.70 -36.18 25.33
C ALA A 30 0.18 -36.15 25.08
N LYS A 31 -0.27 -36.98 24.14
CA LYS A 31 -1.68 -37.23 23.86
C LYS A 31 -2.29 -38.05 24.99
N GLY A 32 -3.27 -37.50 25.69
CA GLY A 32 -4.09 -38.21 26.67
C GLY A 32 -5.23 -39.01 26.03
N ASP A 33 -5.97 -39.75 26.84
CA ASP A 33 -7.04 -40.64 26.38
C ASP A 33 -8.23 -39.90 25.76
N GLU A 34 -8.49 -38.66 26.16
CA GLU A 34 -9.59 -37.81 25.64
C GLU A 34 -9.09 -36.76 24.62
N ASP A 35 -7.83 -36.84 24.19
CA ASP A 35 -7.22 -35.86 23.30
C ASP A 35 -7.26 -36.25 21.82
N VAL A 36 -7.36 -35.25 20.96
CA VAL A 36 -7.13 -35.35 19.52
C VAL A 36 -5.85 -34.61 19.14
N VAL A 37 -5.06 -35.22 18.26
CA VAL A 37 -3.90 -34.58 17.63
C VAL A 37 -4.32 -34.10 16.26
N LEU A 38 -4.10 -32.82 15.99
CA LEU A 38 -4.44 -32.20 14.72
C LEU A 38 -3.19 -31.68 14.01
N LYS A 39 -3.14 -31.96 12.70
CA LYS A 39 -2.27 -31.23 11.78
C LYS A 39 -2.95 -29.92 11.39
N ILE A 40 -2.33 -28.81 11.73
CA ILE A 40 -2.88 -27.49 11.47
C ILE A 40 -2.73 -27.18 9.99
N LEU A 41 -3.83 -26.76 9.36
CA LEU A 41 -3.87 -26.35 7.95
C LEU A 41 -3.93 -24.82 7.83
N PHE A 42 -4.77 -24.19 8.65
CA PHE A 42 -4.93 -22.74 8.70
C PHE A 42 -5.04 -22.30 10.16
N CYS A 43 -4.46 -21.13 10.46
CA CYS A 43 -4.75 -20.42 11.69
C CYS A 43 -5.03 -18.96 11.33
N GLY A 44 -6.17 -18.45 11.77
CA GLY A 44 -6.49 -17.04 11.60
C GLY A 44 -5.63 -16.13 12.51
N ILE A 45 -5.58 -14.85 12.14
CA ILE A 45 -4.85 -13.80 12.88
C ILE A 45 -5.87 -12.76 13.33
N CYS A 46 -5.93 -12.49 14.63
CA CYS A 46 -6.77 -11.41 15.15
C CYS A 46 -6.02 -10.46 16.09
N HIS A 47 -6.72 -9.40 16.53
CA HIS A 47 -6.12 -8.40 17.43
C HIS A 47 -5.70 -8.99 18.77
N SER A 48 -6.34 -10.05 19.27
CA SER A 48 -5.92 -10.69 20.53
C SER A 48 -4.54 -11.33 20.42
N ASP A 49 -4.16 -11.85 19.25
CA ASP A 49 -2.79 -12.36 19.02
C ASP A 49 -1.79 -11.20 19.12
N LEU A 50 -2.08 -10.09 18.43
CA LEU A 50 -1.25 -8.88 18.43
C LEU A 50 -1.10 -8.27 19.84
N SER A 51 -2.21 -8.09 20.56
CA SER A 51 -2.19 -7.53 21.92
C SER A 51 -1.44 -8.42 22.91
N THR A 52 -1.53 -9.74 22.74
CA THR A 52 -0.78 -10.69 23.59
C THR A 52 0.71 -10.65 23.30
N ILE A 53 1.15 -10.76 22.05
CA ILE A 53 2.59 -10.75 21.70
C ILE A 53 3.26 -9.39 21.94
N LYS A 54 2.49 -8.31 22.06
CA LYS A 54 2.97 -6.98 22.46
C LYS A 54 2.80 -6.68 23.95
N ASN A 55 2.28 -7.65 24.71
CA ASN A 55 2.02 -7.52 26.14
C ASN A 55 1.16 -6.30 26.52
N GLU A 56 0.18 -5.93 25.69
CA GLU A 56 -0.67 -4.76 25.92
C GLU A 56 -1.54 -4.89 27.19
N TRP A 57 -1.82 -6.13 27.62
CA TRP A 57 -2.56 -6.44 28.84
C TRP A 57 -1.65 -6.80 30.04
N GLY A 58 -0.33 -6.77 29.87
CA GLY A 58 0.63 -7.03 30.95
C GLY A 58 0.71 -8.49 31.44
N ASN A 59 0.19 -9.45 30.67
CA ASN A 59 0.08 -10.87 31.05
C ASN A 59 0.76 -11.85 30.07
N ALA A 60 1.63 -11.38 29.16
CA ALA A 60 2.36 -12.22 28.23
C ALA A 60 3.42 -13.08 28.95
N LYS A 61 3.44 -14.38 28.66
CA LYS A 61 4.39 -15.39 29.16
C LYS A 61 5.28 -15.84 28.01
N TYR A 62 6.37 -15.13 27.78
CA TYR A 62 7.29 -15.46 26.68
C TYR A 62 8.10 -16.75 26.95
N PRO A 63 8.39 -17.56 25.91
CA PRO A 63 8.02 -17.38 24.51
C PRO A 63 6.52 -17.66 24.24
N VAL A 64 5.87 -16.78 23.48
CA VAL A 64 4.45 -16.92 23.13
C VAL A 64 4.33 -17.39 21.68
N VAL A 65 3.74 -18.57 21.46
CA VAL A 65 3.25 -19.03 20.15
C VAL A 65 1.77 -18.64 20.07
N PRO A 66 1.39 -17.61 19.30
CA PRO A 66 0.00 -17.15 19.22
C PRO A 66 -0.86 -18.04 18.28
N GLY A 67 -2.13 -17.65 18.09
CA GLY A 67 -3.08 -18.32 17.21
C GLY A 67 -4.14 -19.11 17.96
N HIS A 68 -5.41 -18.72 17.80
CA HIS A 68 -6.57 -19.35 18.46
C HIS A 68 -7.80 -19.47 17.53
N GLU A 69 -7.54 -19.42 16.23
CA GLU A 69 -8.50 -19.57 15.15
C GLU A 69 -8.06 -20.76 14.29
N ILE A 70 -7.96 -21.94 14.91
CA ILE A 70 -7.20 -23.08 14.37
C ILE A 70 -8.13 -23.99 13.58
N VAL A 71 -7.75 -24.32 12.35
CA VAL A 71 -8.43 -25.32 11.51
C VAL A 71 -7.42 -26.37 11.06
N GLY A 72 -7.75 -27.63 11.25
CA GLY A 72 -6.86 -28.74 10.96
C GLY A 72 -7.57 -30.05 10.66
N VAL A 73 -6.76 -31.08 10.44
CA VAL A 73 -7.23 -32.46 10.24
C VAL A 73 -6.71 -33.33 11.37
N VAL A 74 -7.60 -34.13 11.96
CA VAL A 74 -7.24 -35.09 13.02
C VAL A 74 -6.29 -36.15 12.45
N THR A 75 -5.11 -36.28 13.03
CA THR A 75 -4.12 -37.32 12.66
C THR A 75 -4.17 -38.48 13.63
N GLU A 76 -4.46 -38.22 14.91
CA GLU A 76 -4.58 -39.24 15.94
C GLU A 76 -5.67 -38.90 16.95
N VAL A 77 -6.24 -39.94 17.55
CA VAL A 77 -7.21 -39.83 18.64
C VAL A 77 -6.72 -40.62 19.86
N GLY A 78 -7.11 -40.18 21.06
CA GLY A 78 -6.95 -40.91 22.31
C GLY A 78 -7.93 -42.08 22.43
N SER A 79 -7.66 -42.98 23.38
CA SER A 79 -8.42 -44.23 23.54
C SER A 79 -9.89 -44.04 23.93
N SER A 80 -10.22 -42.90 24.55
CA SER A 80 -11.55 -42.54 25.05
C SER A 80 -12.25 -41.50 24.18
N VAL A 81 -11.62 -41.05 23.10
CA VAL A 81 -12.24 -40.10 22.15
C VAL A 81 -13.38 -40.79 21.40
N SER A 82 -14.53 -40.11 21.35
CA SER A 82 -15.73 -40.64 20.68
C SER A 82 -16.33 -39.67 19.66
N ARG A 83 -16.02 -38.37 19.74
CA ARG A 83 -16.59 -37.35 18.85
C ARG A 83 -15.89 -37.22 17.51
N PHE A 84 -14.65 -37.71 17.40
CA PHE A 84 -13.80 -37.53 16.24
C PHE A 84 -13.05 -38.81 15.87
N SER A 85 -12.70 -38.92 14.60
CA SER A 85 -11.86 -39.97 14.03
C SER A 85 -10.73 -39.35 13.20
N THR A 86 -9.65 -40.10 12.97
CA THR A 86 -8.58 -39.69 12.07
C THR A 86 -9.15 -39.33 10.68
N GLY A 87 -8.73 -38.19 10.14
CA GLY A 87 -9.23 -37.64 8.87
C GLY A 87 -10.33 -36.58 9.03
N ASP A 88 -10.95 -36.47 10.21
CA ASP A 88 -11.96 -35.43 10.45
C ASP A 88 -11.35 -34.02 10.37
N LYS A 89 -12.10 -33.09 9.77
CA LYS A 89 -11.78 -31.66 9.74
C LYS A 89 -12.34 -31.01 11.00
N VAL A 90 -11.47 -30.40 11.80
CA VAL A 90 -11.84 -29.83 13.09
C VAL A 90 -11.38 -28.38 13.22
N GLY A 91 -12.16 -27.62 13.98
CA GLY A 91 -11.83 -26.27 14.42
C GLY A 91 -11.53 -26.23 15.91
N VAL A 92 -10.57 -25.41 16.33
CA VAL A 92 -10.27 -25.14 17.74
C VAL A 92 -10.21 -23.63 17.95
N GLY A 93 -11.04 -23.16 18.88
CA GLY A 93 -11.16 -21.75 19.22
C GLY A 93 -10.28 -21.32 20.39
N TYR A 94 -10.77 -20.36 21.18
CA TYR A 94 -10.02 -19.75 22.28
C TYR A 94 -9.87 -20.63 23.54
N ILE A 95 -10.72 -21.63 23.75
CA ILE A 95 -10.75 -22.41 24.99
C ILE A 95 -9.91 -23.68 24.83
N ALA A 96 -8.91 -23.90 25.69
CA ALA A 96 -8.16 -25.15 25.76
C ALA A 96 -8.56 -26.03 26.94
N SER A 97 -9.00 -25.44 28.06
CA SER A 97 -9.48 -26.18 29.23
C SER A 97 -10.37 -25.32 30.13
N THR A 98 -11.13 -25.98 31.01
CA THR A 98 -11.98 -25.40 32.06
C THR A 98 -12.08 -26.37 33.24
N CYS A 99 -12.72 -25.97 34.35
CA CYS A 99 -12.93 -26.85 35.50
C CYS A 99 -13.96 -27.98 35.27
N ARG A 100 -14.77 -27.91 34.19
CA ARG A 100 -15.84 -28.87 33.83
C ARG A 100 -16.96 -29.09 34.86
N ALA A 101 -16.87 -28.51 36.06
CA ALA A 101 -17.76 -28.82 37.17
C ALA A 101 -18.54 -27.61 37.74
N CYS A 102 -18.27 -26.38 37.31
CA CYS A 102 -19.08 -25.23 37.74
C CYS A 102 -20.40 -25.13 36.96
N ALA A 103 -21.33 -24.29 37.43
CA ALA A 103 -22.62 -24.08 36.77
C ALA A 103 -22.43 -23.66 35.30
N ASN A 104 -21.56 -22.68 35.03
CA ASN A 104 -21.24 -22.24 33.67
C ASN A 104 -20.81 -23.41 32.76
N CYS A 105 -19.92 -24.29 33.23
CA CYS A 105 -19.50 -25.45 32.42
C CYS A 105 -20.64 -26.45 32.18
N ARG A 106 -21.49 -26.70 33.19
CA ARG A 106 -22.63 -27.62 33.04
C ARG A 106 -23.69 -27.07 32.09
N ASP A 107 -23.86 -25.75 32.06
CA ASP A 107 -24.88 -25.07 31.28
C ASP A 107 -24.41 -24.76 29.83
N GLY A 108 -23.17 -25.14 29.47
CA GLY A 108 -22.59 -24.94 28.14
C GLY A 108 -22.04 -23.52 27.92
N PHE A 109 -21.62 -22.85 29.00
CA PHE A 109 -21.02 -21.51 29.04
C PHE A 109 -19.58 -21.57 29.53
N GLU A 110 -18.79 -22.51 29.00
CA GLU A 110 -17.39 -22.74 29.39
C GLU A 110 -16.52 -21.47 29.31
N ASN A 111 -16.86 -20.55 28.41
CA ASN A 111 -16.22 -19.26 28.21
C ASN A 111 -16.28 -18.33 29.46
N TYR A 112 -17.23 -18.54 30.37
CA TYR A 112 -17.33 -17.81 31.64
C TYR A 112 -16.83 -18.61 32.84
N CYS A 113 -16.16 -19.74 32.62
CA CYS A 113 -15.54 -20.49 33.70
C CYS A 113 -14.39 -19.67 34.33
N ALA A 114 -14.39 -19.52 35.66
CA ALA A 114 -13.27 -18.89 36.37
C ALA A 114 -11.94 -19.66 36.22
N GLY A 115 -12.01 -20.96 35.88
CA GLY A 115 -10.85 -21.80 35.59
C GLY A 115 -10.57 -21.98 34.09
N LEU A 116 -11.01 -21.04 33.24
CA LEU A 116 -10.74 -21.08 31.80
C LEU A 116 -9.23 -20.99 31.53
N VAL A 117 -8.75 -21.88 30.68
CA VAL A 117 -7.39 -21.89 30.13
C VAL A 117 -7.49 -21.55 28.64
N PRO A 118 -6.86 -20.46 28.16
CA PRO A 118 -6.89 -20.08 26.75
C PRO A 118 -6.02 -21.02 25.90
N SER A 119 -6.26 -21.02 24.58
CA SER A 119 -5.56 -21.87 23.59
C SER A 119 -4.14 -21.42 23.25
N PHE A 120 -3.63 -20.38 23.91
CA PHE A 120 -2.23 -19.98 23.91
C PHE A 120 -1.93 -19.09 25.13
N ASN A 121 -0.65 -18.82 25.41
CA ASN A 121 -0.20 -17.94 26.51
C ASN A 121 -0.68 -18.42 27.91
N ALA A 122 -0.84 -19.73 28.09
CA ALA A 122 -1.28 -20.34 29.34
C ALA A 122 -0.69 -21.72 29.57
N SER A 123 -1.02 -22.33 30.71
CA SER A 123 -0.60 -23.67 31.08
C SER A 123 -1.82 -24.47 31.49
N LEU A 124 -1.88 -25.74 31.07
CA LEU A 124 -2.91 -26.68 31.49
C LEU A 124 -2.77 -27.03 32.98
N PRO A 125 -3.83 -27.55 33.61
CA PRO A 125 -3.71 -28.26 34.88
C PRO A 125 -2.65 -29.37 34.74
N GLY A 126 -1.59 -29.33 35.55
CA GLY A 126 -0.42 -30.22 35.42
C GLY A 126 0.83 -29.54 34.86
N GLY A 127 0.74 -28.26 34.44
CA GLY A 127 1.91 -27.42 34.14
C GLY A 127 2.38 -27.43 32.69
N ALA A 128 1.81 -28.26 31.83
CA ALA A 128 2.12 -28.26 30.40
C ALA A 128 1.72 -26.92 29.75
N GLU A 129 2.65 -26.29 29.03
CA GLU A 129 2.37 -25.05 28.31
C GLU A 129 1.43 -25.26 27.13
N VAL A 130 0.59 -24.26 26.87
CA VAL A 130 -0.33 -24.25 25.73
C VAL A 130 0.25 -23.31 24.67
N HIS A 131 0.65 -23.89 23.54
CA HIS A 131 1.10 -23.17 22.35
C HIS A 131 -0.04 -23.08 21.33
N GLY A 132 -0.19 -21.91 20.71
CA GLY A 132 -1.25 -21.63 19.76
C GLY A 132 -1.03 -22.22 18.37
N GLY A 133 -1.93 -21.85 17.47
CA GLY A 133 -2.04 -22.39 16.11
C GLY A 133 -0.97 -21.94 15.13
N PHE A 134 -0.03 -21.06 15.51
CA PHE A 134 1.13 -20.72 14.67
C PHE A 134 2.21 -21.82 14.78
N SER A 135 1.78 -23.06 14.62
CA SER A 135 2.55 -24.29 14.75
C SER A 135 2.05 -25.35 13.77
N GLU A 136 2.83 -26.41 13.56
CA GLU A 136 2.45 -27.46 12.61
C GLU A 136 1.40 -28.43 13.17
N LEU A 137 1.47 -28.70 14.48
CA LEU A 137 0.66 -29.68 15.19
C LEU A 137 0.13 -29.11 16.50
N ALA A 138 -1.07 -29.54 16.91
CA ALA A 138 -1.59 -29.29 18.25
C ALA A 138 -2.24 -30.54 18.85
N VAL A 139 -2.20 -30.65 20.17
CA VAL A 139 -2.96 -31.65 20.95
C VAL A 139 -4.04 -30.95 21.75
N VAL A 140 -5.29 -31.26 21.45
CA VAL A 140 -6.45 -30.59 22.02
C VAL A 140 -7.40 -31.64 22.56
N HIS A 141 -7.99 -31.36 23.72
CA HIS A 141 -8.98 -32.25 24.30
C HIS A 141 -10.27 -32.22 23.46
N GLU A 142 -10.88 -33.38 23.15
CA GLU A 142 -11.96 -33.49 22.17
C GLU A 142 -13.13 -32.51 22.45
N ARG A 143 -13.46 -32.28 23.73
CA ARG A 143 -14.47 -31.30 24.17
C ARG A 143 -14.31 -29.90 23.57
N TYR A 144 -13.08 -29.44 23.37
CA TYR A 144 -12.77 -28.08 22.89
C TYR A 144 -12.48 -28.00 21.40
N ALA A 145 -12.74 -29.09 20.67
CA ALA A 145 -12.80 -29.09 19.21
C ALA A 145 -14.26 -29.08 18.73
N VAL A 146 -14.48 -28.40 17.60
CA VAL A 146 -15.74 -28.40 16.84
C VAL A 146 -15.55 -29.10 15.50
N ARG A 147 -16.59 -29.77 15.02
CA ARG A 147 -16.60 -30.40 13.70
C ARG A 147 -16.89 -29.34 12.64
N ILE A 148 -16.10 -29.32 11.58
CA ILE A 148 -16.32 -28.44 10.44
C ILE A 148 -17.16 -29.18 9.40
N PRO A 149 -18.28 -28.61 8.90
CA PRO A 149 -19.10 -29.22 7.87
C PRO A 149 -18.31 -29.58 6.60
N ASP A 150 -18.67 -30.71 5.99
CA ASP A 150 -18.07 -31.12 4.73
C ASP A 150 -18.34 -30.10 3.62
N GLY A 151 -17.31 -29.81 2.83
CA GLY A 151 -17.38 -28.82 1.75
C GLY A 151 -17.13 -27.37 2.18
N ALA A 152 -17.03 -27.07 3.48
CA ALA A 152 -16.67 -25.73 3.95
C ALA A 152 -15.23 -25.34 3.55
N ALA A 153 -15.05 -24.09 3.12
CA ALA A 153 -13.74 -23.51 2.84
C ALA A 153 -12.96 -23.29 4.14
N LEU A 154 -12.00 -24.16 4.43
CA LEU A 154 -11.32 -24.27 5.73
C LEU A 154 -10.60 -22.99 6.16
N ASP A 155 -9.97 -22.30 5.21
CA ASP A 155 -9.34 -21.00 5.38
C ASP A 155 -10.33 -19.92 5.85
N ARG A 156 -11.56 -19.94 5.31
CA ARG A 156 -12.62 -18.98 5.64
C ARG A 156 -13.41 -19.34 6.90
N VAL A 157 -13.30 -20.58 7.37
CA VAL A 157 -13.90 -21.02 8.64
C VAL A 157 -13.06 -20.60 9.83
N ALA A 158 -11.72 -20.54 9.69
CA ALA A 158 -10.82 -20.21 10.79
C ALA A 158 -11.24 -18.95 11.59
N PRO A 159 -11.54 -17.79 10.97
CA PRO A 159 -11.96 -16.60 11.71
C PRO A 159 -13.31 -16.73 12.43
N LEU A 160 -14.16 -17.68 12.03
CA LEU A 160 -15.43 -17.91 12.70
C LEU A 160 -15.23 -18.41 14.14
N LEU A 161 -14.13 -19.12 14.40
CA LEU A 161 -13.82 -19.73 15.71
C LEU A 161 -13.50 -18.70 16.81
N CYS A 162 -13.31 -17.43 16.46
CA CYS A 162 -13.18 -16.32 17.40
C CYS A 162 -14.15 -15.20 17.05
N ALA A 163 -13.94 -14.50 15.93
CA ALA A 163 -14.75 -13.35 15.56
C ALA A 163 -16.21 -13.74 15.27
N GLY A 164 -16.44 -14.88 14.60
CA GLY A 164 -17.79 -15.36 14.28
C GLY A 164 -18.62 -15.69 15.52
N VAL A 165 -18.09 -16.55 16.40
CA VAL A 165 -18.77 -16.91 17.65
C VAL A 165 -19.00 -15.68 18.55
N THR A 166 -18.05 -14.74 18.58
CA THR A 166 -18.14 -13.51 19.40
C THR A 166 -19.33 -12.63 19.00
N VAL A 167 -19.67 -12.56 17.72
CA VAL A 167 -20.82 -11.77 17.25
C VAL A 167 -22.12 -12.58 17.19
N TYR A 168 -22.03 -13.89 16.92
CA TYR A 168 -23.18 -14.80 16.86
C TYR A 168 -23.85 -15.01 18.22
N CYS A 169 -23.07 -15.35 19.25
CA CYS A 169 -23.60 -15.63 20.59
C CYS A 169 -24.47 -14.51 21.18
N PRO A 170 -24.05 -13.23 21.21
CA PRO A 170 -24.90 -12.18 21.74
C PRO A 170 -26.13 -11.93 20.87
N MET A 171 -26.06 -12.12 19.54
CA MET A 171 -27.24 -12.00 18.68
C MET A 171 -28.31 -13.01 19.06
N ARG A 172 -27.91 -14.27 19.27
CA ARG A 172 -28.80 -15.37 19.69
C ARG A 172 -29.34 -15.16 21.10
N ARG A 173 -28.47 -15.00 22.10
CA ARG A 173 -28.85 -14.92 23.52
C ARG A 173 -29.75 -13.72 23.83
N LEU A 174 -29.58 -12.63 23.11
CA LEU A 174 -30.32 -11.39 23.33
C LEU A 174 -31.52 -11.21 22.38
N GLY A 175 -31.79 -12.21 21.52
CA GLY A 175 -32.92 -12.22 20.59
C GLY A 175 -32.84 -11.14 19.51
N LEU A 176 -31.63 -10.83 19.05
CA LEU A 176 -31.32 -9.90 17.94
C LEU A 176 -31.21 -10.61 16.59
N ASP A 177 -31.44 -11.93 16.56
CA ASP A 177 -31.42 -12.81 15.38
C ASP A 177 -32.81 -13.00 14.74
N ARG A 178 -33.84 -12.31 15.26
CA ARG A 178 -35.22 -12.48 14.77
C ARG A 178 -35.44 -11.69 13.47
N PRO A 179 -35.95 -12.32 12.39
CA PRO A 179 -36.25 -11.61 11.14
C PRO A 179 -37.10 -10.37 11.36
N GLY A 180 -36.81 -9.31 10.60
CA GLY A 180 -37.53 -8.03 10.68
C GLY A 180 -37.05 -7.07 11.78
N LEU A 181 -36.11 -7.47 12.64
CA LEU A 181 -35.40 -6.53 13.52
C LEU A 181 -34.40 -5.67 12.72
N HIS A 182 -34.02 -4.54 13.31
CA HIS A 182 -33.02 -3.61 12.79
C HIS A 182 -31.74 -3.64 13.65
N LEU A 183 -30.69 -4.26 13.13
CA LEU A 183 -29.39 -4.37 13.77
C LEU A 183 -28.43 -3.26 13.29
N GLY A 184 -27.78 -2.58 14.23
CA GLY A 184 -26.63 -1.73 13.97
C GLY A 184 -25.31 -2.48 14.19
N VAL A 185 -24.31 -2.20 13.36
CA VAL A 185 -22.95 -2.73 13.53
C VAL A 185 -21.99 -1.55 13.59
N ALA A 186 -21.45 -1.25 14.77
CA ALA A 186 -20.48 -0.17 14.94
C ALA A 186 -19.05 -0.68 14.69
N GLY A 187 -18.37 -0.08 13.72
CA GLY A 187 -17.06 -0.51 13.23
C GLY A 187 -17.15 -1.61 12.16
N LEU A 188 -16.33 -1.49 11.11
CA LEU A 188 -16.29 -2.45 10.00
C LEU A 188 -14.88 -3.08 9.86
N GLY A 189 -14.55 -3.92 10.83
CA GLY A 189 -13.32 -4.72 10.89
C GLY A 189 -13.61 -6.23 10.86
N GLY A 190 -12.73 -7.02 11.50
CA GLY A 190 -12.87 -8.49 11.57
C GLY A 190 -14.19 -8.95 12.19
N LEU A 191 -14.55 -8.42 13.37
CA LEU A 191 -15.84 -8.73 13.99
C LEU A 191 -17.00 -8.06 13.22
N GLY A 192 -16.82 -6.80 12.79
CA GLY A 192 -17.86 -6.02 12.12
C GLY A 192 -18.37 -6.68 10.83
N HIS A 193 -17.49 -7.16 9.96
CA HIS A 193 -17.92 -7.80 8.71
C HIS A 193 -18.69 -9.11 8.96
N LEU A 194 -18.29 -9.91 9.95
CA LEU A 194 -19.03 -11.12 10.33
C LEU A 194 -20.36 -10.78 10.99
N ALA A 195 -20.44 -9.73 11.80
CA ALA A 195 -21.71 -9.26 12.37
C ALA A 195 -22.70 -8.86 11.27
N VAL A 196 -22.22 -8.23 10.19
CA VAL A 196 -23.06 -7.95 9.01
C VAL A 196 -23.52 -9.26 8.37
N LYS A 197 -22.61 -10.19 8.07
CA LYS A 197 -22.96 -11.46 7.41
C LYS A 197 -23.94 -12.30 8.21
N PHE A 198 -23.75 -12.46 9.52
CA PHE A 198 -24.70 -13.16 10.38
C PHE A 198 -26.04 -12.42 10.47
N GLY A 199 -26.04 -11.10 10.60
CA GLY A 199 -27.27 -10.31 10.57
C GLY A 199 -28.08 -10.52 9.29
N LYS A 200 -27.41 -10.50 8.12
CA LYS A 200 -28.05 -10.78 6.85
C LYS A 200 -28.59 -12.22 6.77
N ALA A 201 -27.83 -13.21 7.25
CA ALA A 201 -28.25 -14.60 7.28
C ALA A 201 -29.46 -14.84 8.21
N PHE A 202 -29.58 -14.08 9.31
CA PHE A 202 -30.76 -14.09 10.18
C PHE A 202 -31.98 -13.37 9.58
N GLY A 203 -31.84 -12.69 8.44
CA GLY A 203 -32.93 -11.90 7.85
C GLY A 203 -33.25 -10.62 8.63
N VAL A 204 -32.28 -10.05 9.36
CA VAL A 204 -32.42 -8.73 9.97
C VAL A 204 -31.96 -7.64 9.02
N LYS A 205 -32.53 -6.44 9.18
CA LYS A 205 -32.04 -5.23 8.52
C LYS A 205 -30.75 -4.80 9.20
N VAL A 206 -29.66 -4.65 8.45
CA VAL A 206 -28.34 -4.30 8.98
C VAL A 206 -27.94 -2.88 8.59
N THR A 207 -27.53 -2.07 9.56
CA THR A 207 -26.95 -0.75 9.34
C THR A 207 -25.53 -0.68 9.88
N VAL A 208 -24.56 -0.39 9.02
CA VAL A 208 -23.17 -0.20 9.43
C VAL A 208 -22.98 1.23 9.91
N ILE A 209 -22.38 1.40 11.08
CA ILE A 209 -22.07 2.69 11.71
C ILE A 209 -20.55 2.85 11.72
N SER A 210 -20.04 3.90 11.10
CA SER A 210 -18.59 4.10 10.92
C SER A 210 -18.20 5.56 11.01
N THR A 211 -16.96 5.84 11.39
CA THR A 211 -16.34 7.17 11.29
C THR A 211 -15.70 7.41 9.91
N SER A 212 -15.52 6.35 9.13
CA SER A 212 -14.74 6.35 7.89
C SER A 212 -15.68 6.26 6.67
N PRO A 213 -15.86 7.33 5.89
CA PRO A 213 -16.76 7.30 4.72
C PRO A 213 -16.28 6.31 3.65
N GLY A 214 -14.97 6.04 3.56
CA GLY A 214 -14.42 5.06 2.62
C GLY A 214 -14.86 3.61 2.85
N LYS A 215 -15.56 3.31 3.96
CA LYS A 215 -16.11 1.97 4.26
C LYS A 215 -17.54 1.77 3.73
N GLU A 216 -18.16 2.79 3.16
CA GLU A 216 -19.54 2.71 2.66
C GLU A 216 -19.69 1.71 1.52
N ALA A 217 -18.85 1.79 0.49
CA ALA A 217 -18.89 0.84 -0.63
C ALA A 217 -18.66 -0.62 -0.18
N GLU A 218 -17.74 -0.84 0.78
CA GLU A 218 -17.51 -2.17 1.34
C GLU A 218 -18.73 -2.69 2.11
N ALA A 219 -19.38 -1.85 2.90
CA ALA A 219 -20.60 -2.21 3.64
C ALA A 219 -21.77 -2.52 2.71
N MET A 220 -22.02 -1.64 1.73
CA MET A 220 -23.21 -1.70 0.87
C MET A 220 -23.05 -2.72 -0.25
N ASP A 221 -21.96 -2.65 -1.01
CA ASP A 221 -21.80 -3.42 -2.25
C ASP A 221 -21.26 -4.83 -1.99
N ARG A 222 -20.31 -4.96 -1.06
CA ARG A 222 -19.61 -6.24 -0.79
C ARG A 222 -20.29 -7.06 0.30
N LEU A 223 -20.74 -6.42 1.38
CA LEU A 223 -21.35 -7.10 2.53
C LEU A 223 -22.89 -7.05 2.51
N ALA A 224 -23.49 -6.35 1.55
CA ALA A 224 -24.94 -6.24 1.38
C ALA A 224 -25.68 -5.70 2.62
N ALA A 225 -25.05 -4.76 3.35
CA ALA A 225 -25.73 -4.00 4.40
C ALA A 225 -26.89 -3.18 3.79
N ASP A 226 -27.95 -2.95 4.58
CA ASP A 226 -29.15 -2.25 4.11
C ASP A 226 -29.01 -0.73 4.23
N ALA A 227 -28.12 -0.24 5.08
CA ALA A 227 -27.78 1.18 5.20
C ALA A 227 -26.39 1.39 5.80
N PHE A 228 -25.86 2.59 5.57
CA PHE A 228 -24.60 3.06 6.14
C PHE A 228 -24.83 4.41 6.85
N LEU A 229 -24.32 4.54 8.07
CA LEU A 229 -24.40 5.76 8.87
C LEU A 229 -22.99 6.24 9.22
N LEU A 230 -22.69 7.48 8.83
CA LEU A 230 -21.46 8.14 9.25
C LEU A 230 -21.67 8.74 10.64
N SER A 231 -20.98 8.21 11.66
CA SER A 231 -21.16 8.63 13.05
C SER A 231 -20.74 10.08 13.32
N THR A 232 -19.95 10.67 12.42
CA THR A 232 -19.57 12.09 12.45
C THR A 232 -20.59 13.01 11.76
N ASN A 233 -21.59 12.46 11.08
CA ASN A 233 -22.67 13.23 10.47
C ASN A 233 -23.85 13.37 11.45
N ALA A 234 -23.99 14.55 12.05
CA ALA A 234 -25.02 14.83 13.04
C ALA A 234 -26.45 14.69 12.51
N GLU A 235 -26.70 15.01 11.24
CA GLU A 235 -28.04 14.91 10.62
C GLU A 235 -28.44 13.45 10.43
N GLN A 236 -27.53 12.61 9.91
CA GLN A 236 -27.77 11.17 9.78
C GLN A 236 -28.00 10.51 11.14
N MET A 237 -27.17 10.84 12.14
CA MET A 237 -27.31 10.31 13.49
C MET A 237 -28.63 10.73 14.14
N LYS A 238 -29.06 11.98 13.92
CA LYS A 238 -30.35 12.48 14.42
C LYS A 238 -31.53 11.79 13.74
N ALA A 239 -31.46 11.56 12.42
CA ALA A 239 -32.51 10.88 11.66
C ALA A 239 -32.68 9.41 12.05
N ALA A 240 -31.59 8.74 12.45
CA ALA A 240 -31.59 7.35 12.90
C ALA A 240 -31.86 7.17 14.40
N ALA A 241 -32.04 8.25 15.16
CA ALA A 241 -32.28 8.19 16.60
C ALA A 241 -33.54 7.39 16.93
N GLY A 242 -33.44 6.44 17.87
CA GLY A 242 -34.59 5.65 18.31
C GLY A 242 -35.08 4.58 17.32
N THR A 243 -34.29 4.19 16.32
CA THR A 243 -34.74 3.29 15.24
C THR A 243 -34.18 1.86 15.33
N ILE A 244 -33.05 1.66 16.01
CA ILE A 244 -32.29 0.40 15.96
C ILE A 244 -32.65 -0.51 17.16
N ASP A 245 -32.91 -1.79 16.90
CA ASP A 245 -33.24 -2.82 17.91
C ASP A 245 -32.05 -3.21 18.78
N GLY A 246 -30.88 -3.38 18.16
CA GLY A 246 -29.66 -3.73 18.85
C GLY A 246 -28.44 -3.31 18.06
N ILE A 247 -27.35 -3.01 18.77
CA ILE A 247 -26.07 -2.63 18.17
C ILE A 247 -25.00 -3.59 18.65
N ILE A 248 -24.29 -4.24 17.73
CA ILE A 248 -23.03 -4.92 18.03
C ILE A 248 -21.90 -3.91 17.81
N ASP A 249 -21.21 -3.56 18.88
CA ASP A 249 -20.12 -2.59 18.85
C ASP A 249 -18.77 -3.28 18.86
N THR A 250 -18.09 -3.20 17.70
CA THR A 250 -16.85 -3.91 17.40
C THR A 250 -15.62 -3.00 17.46
N VAL A 251 -15.79 -1.75 17.91
CA VAL A 251 -14.71 -0.76 17.91
C VAL A 251 -13.71 -1.06 19.03
N SER A 252 -12.47 -1.40 18.66
CA SER A 252 -11.39 -1.71 19.61
C SER A 252 -10.67 -0.46 20.15
N ALA A 253 -10.87 0.71 19.54
CA ALA A 253 -10.35 1.97 20.06
C ALA A 253 -11.27 2.53 21.15
N GLY A 254 -10.70 3.30 22.08
CA GLY A 254 -11.49 4.00 23.10
C GLY A 254 -12.43 5.03 22.44
N HIS A 255 -13.73 4.93 22.75
CA HIS A 255 -14.76 5.82 22.23
C HIS A 255 -15.94 5.94 23.23
N ASP A 256 -16.79 6.95 23.03
CA ASP A 256 -18.00 7.16 23.83
C ASP A 256 -19.15 6.30 23.27
N LEU A 257 -19.82 5.55 24.15
CA LEU A 257 -20.94 4.68 23.80
C LEU A 257 -22.27 5.44 23.70
N THR A 258 -22.33 6.67 24.21
CA THR A 258 -23.55 7.49 24.28
C THR A 258 -24.18 7.75 22.91
N PRO A 259 -23.44 8.06 21.84
CA PRO A 259 -24.02 8.22 20.50
C PRO A 259 -24.68 6.93 19.98
N ALA A 260 -24.08 5.76 20.21
CA ALA A 260 -24.69 4.47 19.84
C ALA A 260 -25.97 4.22 20.63
N LEU A 261 -25.99 4.53 21.94
CA LEU A 261 -27.21 4.46 22.75
C LEU A 261 -28.34 5.33 22.19
N MET A 262 -28.07 6.50 21.61
CA MET A 262 -29.10 7.36 21.03
C MET A 262 -29.79 6.76 19.81
N LEU A 263 -29.08 5.93 19.04
CA LEU A 263 -29.65 5.25 17.87
C LEU A 263 -30.63 4.14 18.24
N LEU A 264 -30.48 3.56 19.44
CA LEU A 264 -31.35 2.49 19.90
C LEU A 264 -32.77 2.97 20.15
N ARG A 265 -33.75 2.16 19.75
CA ARG A 265 -35.15 2.30 20.14
C ARG A 265 -35.36 2.02 21.65
N THR A 266 -36.57 2.25 22.14
CA THR A 266 -36.96 1.86 23.51
C THR A 266 -36.74 0.36 23.70
N HIS A 267 -36.10 -0.03 24.82
CA HIS A 267 -35.67 -1.40 25.11
C HIS A 267 -34.62 -2.00 24.15
N GLY A 268 -33.97 -1.17 23.35
CA GLY A 268 -32.85 -1.59 22.50
C GLY A 268 -31.61 -2.01 23.30
N LYS A 269 -30.76 -2.82 22.68
CA LYS A 269 -29.59 -3.43 23.34
C LYS A 269 -28.27 -3.02 22.67
N LEU A 270 -27.35 -2.45 23.43
CA LEU A 270 -25.97 -2.19 23.00
C LEU A 270 -25.06 -3.31 23.50
N VAL A 271 -24.30 -3.93 22.62
CA VAL A 271 -23.40 -5.05 22.92
C VAL A 271 -21.97 -4.69 22.51
N PRO A 272 -21.17 -4.07 23.39
CA PRO A 272 -19.76 -3.88 23.15
C PRO A 272 -19.00 -5.21 23.22
N VAL A 273 -18.42 -5.60 22.10
CA VAL A 273 -17.53 -6.76 21.94
C VAL A 273 -16.10 -6.34 21.58
N GLY A 274 -15.88 -5.07 21.25
CA GLY A 274 -14.54 -4.47 21.20
C GLY A 274 -13.91 -4.36 22.59
N SER A 275 -12.60 -4.57 22.69
CA SER A 275 -11.84 -4.47 23.95
C SER A 275 -10.86 -3.30 23.92
N PRO A 276 -11.30 -2.07 24.27
CA PRO A 276 -10.41 -0.92 24.35
C PRO A 276 -9.52 -1.02 25.60
N GLY A 277 -8.24 -0.66 25.46
CA GLY A 277 -7.29 -0.63 26.57
C GLY A 277 -7.55 0.46 27.62
N LYS A 278 -8.62 1.25 27.48
CA LYS A 278 -9.03 2.32 28.41
C LYS A 278 -10.51 2.20 28.74
N PRO A 279 -10.96 2.63 29.93
CA PRO A 279 -12.37 2.71 30.26
C PRO A 279 -13.16 3.54 29.25
N VAL A 280 -14.37 3.09 28.93
CA VAL A 280 -15.31 3.79 28.03
C VAL A 280 -16.25 4.69 28.83
N GLN A 281 -16.72 5.77 28.19
CA GLN A 281 -17.71 6.68 28.78
C GLN A 281 -19.13 6.26 28.37
N LEU A 282 -20.09 6.46 29.28
CA LEU A 282 -21.49 6.12 29.08
C LEU A 282 -22.39 7.08 29.86
N ALA A 283 -23.27 7.81 29.18
CA ALA A 283 -24.29 8.62 29.85
C ALA A 283 -25.49 7.77 30.29
N LEU A 284 -25.89 7.89 31.57
CA LEU A 284 -26.95 7.06 32.17
C LEU A 284 -28.37 7.49 31.79
N TYR A 285 -28.62 8.79 31.55
CA TYR A 285 -29.96 9.28 31.24
C TYR A 285 -30.57 8.65 29.97
N PRO A 286 -29.83 8.53 28.83
CA PRO A 286 -30.23 7.71 27.68
C PRO A 286 -30.70 6.30 27.99
N LEU A 287 -29.99 5.64 28.91
CA LEU A 287 -30.27 4.26 29.30
C LEU A 287 -31.59 4.20 30.08
N GLN A 288 -31.76 5.10 31.05
CA GLN A 288 -32.94 5.20 31.91
C GLN A 288 -34.20 5.60 31.12
N SER A 289 -34.13 6.70 30.37
CA SER A 289 -35.28 7.27 29.64
C SER A 289 -35.82 6.36 28.54
N GLY A 290 -34.97 5.54 27.91
CA GLY A 290 -35.36 4.58 26.88
C GLY A 290 -35.52 3.14 27.37
N GLY A 291 -35.33 2.87 28.67
CA GLY A 291 -35.30 1.50 29.20
C GLY A 291 -34.33 0.56 28.46
N LYS A 292 -33.19 1.11 28.02
CA LYS A 292 -32.20 0.42 27.16
C LYS A 292 -31.26 -0.44 27.98
N SER A 293 -30.53 -1.34 27.32
CA SER A 293 -29.56 -2.22 27.99
C SER A 293 -28.18 -2.13 27.34
N VAL A 294 -27.13 -2.23 28.16
CA VAL A 294 -25.76 -2.49 27.72
C VAL A 294 -25.37 -3.86 28.26
N ALA A 295 -24.96 -4.79 27.39
CA ALA A 295 -24.63 -6.17 27.76
C ALA A 295 -23.25 -6.56 27.24
N GLY A 296 -22.43 -7.17 28.10
CA GLY A 296 -21.15 -7.74 27.69
C GLY A 296 -21.30 -9.13 27.08
N SER A 297 -20.44 -9.45 26.12
CA SER A 297 -20.32 -10.80 25.56
C SER A 297 -18.86 -11.11 25.26
N MET A 298 -18.44 -12.35 25.49
CA MET A 298 -17.07 -12.80 25.27
C MET A 298 -17.12 -14.20 24.63
N ILE A 299 -16.65 -14.31 23.38
CA ILE A 299 -16.64 -15.55 22.58
C ILE A 299 -17.97 -16.34 22.70
N GLY A 300 -17.93 -17.67 22.73
CA GLY A 300 -19.06 -18.53 23.06
C GLY A 300 -18.61 -19.81 23.76
N GLY A 301 -19.56 -20.53 24.37
CA GLY A 301 -19.31 -21.89 24.87
C GLY A 301 -19.13 -22.87 23.71
N MET A 302 -18.74 -24.11 24.01
CA MET A 302 -18.44 -25.08 22.95
C MET A 302 -19.68 -25.51 22.17
N ARG A 303 -20.84 -25.60 22.84
CA ARG A 303 -22.14 -25.86 22.19
C ARG A 303 -22.49 -24.76 21.19
N GLU A 304 -22.40 -23.50 21.60
CA GLU A 304 -22.74 -22.37 20.73
C GLU A 304 -21.73 -22.19 19.60
N THR A 305 -20.47 -22.52 19.82
CA THR A 305 -19.46 -22.54 18.76
C THR A 305 -19.81 -23.57 17.69
N GLN A 306 -20.25 -24.78 18.08
CA GLN A 306 -20.71 -25.79 17.13
C GLN A 306 -21.97 -25.34 16.39
N GLU A 307 -22.98 -24.84 17.12
CA GLU A 307 -24.21 -24.30 16.51
C GLU A 307 -23.92 -23.18 15.51
N MET A 308 -22.98 -22.29 15.82
CA MET A 308 -22.56 -21.21 14.92
C MET A 308 -21.90 -21.74 13.65
N ILE A 309 -21.00 -22.72 13.78
CA ILE A 309 -20.33 -23.34 12.63
C ILE A 309 -21.34 -24.07 11.73
N ASP A 310 -22.29 -24.79 12.34
CA ASP A 310 -23.34 -25.49 11.60
C ASP A 310 -24.25 -24.49 10.87
N PHE A 311 -24.71 -23.44 11.57
CA PHE A 311 -25.51 -22.36 10.97
C PHE A 311 -24.75 -21.68 9.82
N ALA A 312 -23.46 -21.42 10.00
CA ALA A 312 -22.62 -20.82 8.98
C ALA A 312 -22.50 -21.71 7.75
N GLY A 313 -22.36 -23.04 7.94
CA GLY A 313 -22.38 -24.02 6.86
C GLY A 313 -23.72 -24.05 6.11
N GLU A 314 -24.83 -24.07 6.82
CA GLU A 314 -26.20 -24.10 6.25
C GLU A 314 -26.52 -22.83 5.44
N HIS A 315 -26.06 -21.67 5.89
CA HIS A 315 -26.41 -20.37 5.31
C HIS A 315 -25.29 -19.77 4.44
N GLY A 316 -24.21 -20.51 4.21
CA GLY A 316 -23.07 -20.04 3.41
C GLY A 316 -22.34 -18.83 4.02
N VAL A 317 -22.37 -18.65 5.34
CA VAL A 317 -21.67 -17.57 6.03
C VAL A 317 -20.19 -17.94 6.15
N THR A 318 -19.33 -17.23 5.42
CA THR A 318 -17.87 -17.40 5.52
C THR A 318 -17.19 -16.08 5.83
N ALA A 319 -16.03 -16.12 6.48
CA ALA A 319 -15.19 -14.93 6.58
C ALA A 319 -14.63 -14.54 5.21
N GLU A 320 -14.40 -13.25 5.02
CA GLU A 320 -13.56 -12.76 3.92
C GLU A 320 -12.11 -12.73 4.41
N VAL A 321 -11.20 -13.44 3.72
CA VAL A 321 -9.84 -13.66 4.20
C VAL A 321 -8.79 -13.28 3.16
N GLU A 322 -7.63 -12.86 3.65
CA GLU A 322 -6.37 -12.83 2.92
C GLU A 322 -5.50 -13.95 3.49
N VAL A 323 -5.18 -14.94 2.66
CA VAL A 323 -4.33 -16.07 3.08
C VAL A 323 -2.88 -15.72 2.79
N ILE A 324 -2.01 -15.91 3.78
CA ILE A 324 -0.58 -15.57 3.71
C ILE A 324 0.29 -16.77 4.08
N GLY A 325 1.55 -16.76 3.66
CA GLY A 325 2.56 -17.67 4.20
C GLY A 325 2.98 -17.25 5.62
N MET A 326 3.44 -18.20 6.44
CA MET A 326 3.90 -17.91 7.81
C MET A 326 5.11 -16.96 7.83
N GLU A 327 5.93 -16.96 6.78
CA GLU A 327 7.05 -16.04 6.59
C GLU A 327 6.63 -14.56 6.52
N ASP A 328 5.40 -14.28 6.11
CA ASP A 328 4.84 -12.92 5.97
C ASP A 328 4.08 -12.46 7.24
N VAL A 329 4.05 -13.28 8.31
CA VAL A 329 3.22 -13.05 9.50
C VAL A 329 3.52 -11.72 10.20
N ASN A 330 4.78 -11.30 10.27
CA ASN A 330 5.16 -10.03 10.91
C ASN A 330 4.66 -8.81 10.11
N ASP A 331 4.71 -8.89 8.78
CA ASP A 331 4.16 -7.85 7.91
C ASP A 331 2.64 -7.78 8.03
N ALA A 332 1.97 -8.94 8.16
CA ALA A 332 0.54 -9.02 8.41
C ALA A 332 0.16 -8.44 9.79
N MET A 333 0.92 -8.72 10.85
CA MET A 333 0.73 -8.13 12.18
C MET A 333 0.88 -6.59 12.15
N GLU A 334 1.85 -6.07 11.40
CA GLU A 334 2.00 -4.63 11.20
C GLU A 334 0.83 -3.98 10.44
N ARG A 335 0.30 -4.66 9.43
CA ARG A 335 -0.85 -4.20 8.65
C ARG A 335 -2.13 -4.24 9.49
N LEU A 336 -2.32 -5.32 10.26
CA LEU A 336 -3.42 -5.47 11.21
C LEU A 336 -3.45 -4.32 12.21
N GLN A 337 -2.29 -3.98 12.79
CA GLN A 337 -2.17 -2.84 13.71
C GLN A 337 -2.59 -1.50 13.08
N LYS A 338 -2.34 -1.32 11.78
CA LYS A 338 -2.68 -0.10 11.02
C LYS A 338 -4.13 -0.09 10.52
N GLY A 339 -4.90 -1.16 10.75
CA GLY A 339 -6.21 -1.36 10.13
C GLY A 339 -6.15 -1.55 8.61
N ASP A 340 -4.98 -1.87 8.06
CA ASP A 340 -4.70 -2.05 6.62
C ASP A 340 -4.86 -3.52 6.20
N VAL A 341 -6.01 -4.09 6.55
CA VAL A 341 -6.42 -5.45 6.19
C VAL A 341 -7.59 -5.32 5.24
N SER A 342 -7.40 -5.75 4.00
CA SER A 342 -8.47 -5.79 3.01
C SER A 342 -9.17 -7.14 3.13
N PHE A 343 -10.47 -7.12 3.36
CA PHE A 343 -11.30 -8.31 3.44
C PHE A 343 -11.60 -8.85 2.04
N GLY A 344 -10.53 -9.17 1.30
CA GLY A 344 -10.51 -10.02 0.12
C GLY A 344 -9.81 -9.42 -1.10
N ASP A 345 -8.63 -9.97 -1.36
CA ASP A 345 -8.03 -10.25 -2.67
C ASP A 345 -7.40 -11.65 -2.50
N SER A 346 -8.12 -12.72 -2.87
CA SER A 346 -7.61 -14.08 -2.80
C SER A 346 -6.73 -14.37 -4.03
N ASP A 347 -5.47 -13.96 -3.98
CA ASP A 347 -4.42 -14.44 -4.89
C ASP A 347 -3.67 -15.60 -4.21
N LEU A 348 -4.25 -16.80 -4.18
CA LEU A 348 -3.49 -18.03 -3.96
C LEU A 348 -3.98 -19.13 -4.90
N ASP A 349 -3.20 -19.35 -5.96
CA ASP A 349 -2.97 -20.71 -6.45
C ASP A 349 -1.68 -20.74 -7.29
N GLY A 350 -0.67 -21.38 -6.72
CA GLY A 350 0.63 -21.62 -7.33
C GLY A 350 1.57 -22.26 -6.33
N ALA A 351 1.50 -23.58 -6.21
CA ALA A 351 2.39 -24.43 -5.43
C ALA A 351 3.87 -24.03 -5.58
N PRO A 352 4.74 -24.28 -4.57
CA PRO A 352 6.16 -24.12 -4.69
C PRO A 352 6.71 -25.18 -5.66
N GLY A 353 6.69 -24.86 -6.94
CA GLY A 353 7.66 -25.39 -7.87
C GLY A 353 9.00 -24.79 -7.52
N TYR A 354 9.83 -25.55 -6.82
CA TYR A 354 11.26 -25.34 -6.82
C TYR A 354 11.74 -25.32 -8.28
N VAL A 355 11.97 -24.12 -8.81
CA VAL A 355 12.99 -23.88 -9.84
C VAL A 355 13.68 -22.59 -9.43
N ALA A 356 14.48 -22.70 -8.36
CA ALA A 356 15.62 -21.82 -8.20
C ALA A 356 16.64 -22.17 -9.29
N ILE A 357 17.36 -21.15 -9.78
CA ILE A 357 18.58 -21.35 -10.55
C ILE A 357 19.62 -21.96 -9.60
N GLY A 358 19.64 -23.29 -9.57
CA GLY A 358 20.53 -24.17 -8.78
C GLY A 358 20.28 -24.09 -7.26
N ASN A 359 20.06 -25.20 -6.55
CA ASN A 359 21.04 -26.25 -6.34
C ASN A 359 22.40 -25.93 -6.98
N ILE A 360 23.05 -24.89 -6.49
CA ILE A 360 24.49 -24.77 -6.67
C ILE A 360 25.04 -25.12 -5.31
N LEU A 361 25.47 -26.39 -5.18
CA LEU A 361 26.08 -27.03 -4.01
C LEU A 361 25.11 -27.78 -3.07
N SER A 362 24.42 -28.78 -3.62
CA SER A 362 23.66 -29.79 -2.88
C SER A 362 24.49 -31.04 -2.53
N ASN A 363 25.68 -31.19 -3.11
CA ASN A 363 26.57 -32.33 -2.88
C ASN A 363 28.04 -31.99 -3.16
N GLU A 364 28.93 -32.88 -2.71
CA GLU A 364 30.39 -32.76 -2.86
C GLU A 364 30.84 -32.60 -4.32
N GLN A 365 30.20 -33.33 -5.24
CA GLN A 365 30.56 -33.35 -6.64
C GLN A 365 30.32 -32.00 -7.33
N GLU A 366 29.23 -31.31 -6.98
CA GLU A 366 28.94 -29.95 -7.47
C GLU A 366 29.95 -28.91 -6.96
N ALA A 367 30.45 -29.06 -5.73
CA ALA A 367 31.47 -28.18 -5.17
C ALA A 367 32.81 -28.32 -5.88
N TYR A 368 33.23 -29.55 -6.16
CA TYR A 368 34.40 -29.81 -7.01
C TYR A 368 34.19 -29.35 -8.44
N GLY A 369 32.98 -29.53 -9.00
CA GLY A 369 32.62 -29.03 -10.32
C GLY A 369 32.74 -27.51 -10.44
N LEU A 370 32.21 -26.77 -9.45
CA LEU A 370 32.34 -25.30 -9.40
C LEU A 370 33.81 -24.88 -9.32
N LYS A 371 34.61 -25.54 -8.49
CA LYS A 371 36.05 -25.27 -8.38
C LYS A 371 36.76 -25.50 -9.71
N ALA A 372 36.48 -26.62 -10.38
CA ALA A 372 37.04 -26.92 -11.70
C ALA A 372 36.63 -25.89 -12.77
N ILE A 373 35.38 -25.40 -12.74
CA ILE A 373 34.92 -24.34 -13.66
C ILE A 373 35.69 -23.04 -13.40
N LEU A 374 35.89 -22.66 -12.14
CA LEU A 374 36.65 -21.46 -11.77
C LEU A 374 38.12 -21.57 -12.17
N ASP A 375 38.73 -22.75 -11.99
CA ASP A 375 40.11 -23.02 -12.41
C ASP A 375 40.25 -23.03 -13.95
N LEU A 376 39.27 -23.57 -14.66
CA LEU A 376 39.21 -23.56 -16.12
C LEU A 376 39.03 -22.15 -16.66
N PHE A 377 38.13 -21.36 -16.07
CA PHE A 377 37.97 -19.95 -16.39
C PHE A 377 39.29 -19.20 -16.20
N GLY A 378 39.95 -19.41 -15.06
CA GLY A 378 41.22 -18.77 -14.78
C GLY A 378 42.32 -19.14 -15.78
N SER A 379 42.38 -20.42 -16.16
CA SER A 379 43.28 -20.92 -17.20
C SER A 379 42.99 -20.30 -18.57
N ALA A 380 41.71 -20.12 -18.93
CA ALA A 380 41.30 -19.56 -20.21
C ALA A 380 41.49 -18.04 -20.30
N THR A 381 41.31 -17.29 -19.20
CA THR A 381 41.39 -15.82 -19.20
C THR A 381 42.72 -15.27 -18.67
N GLY A 382 43.56 -16.11 -18.07
CA GLY A 382 44.76 -15.70 -17.34
C GLY A 382 44.49 -15.01 -15.99
N LEU A 383 43.25 -15.08 -15.50
CA LEU A 383 42.85 -14.53 -14.19
C LEU A 383 42.93 -15.64 -13.13
N TRP A 384 43.20 -15.30 -11.87
CA TRP A 384 43.27 -16.30 -10.80
C TRP A 384 42.22 -16.00 -9.72
N VAL A 385 41.44 -17.02 -9.35
CA VAL A 385 40.46 -16.91 -8.27
C VAL A 385 41.19 -17.00 -6.93
N ASN A 386 41.10 -15.94 -6.12
CA ASN A 386 41.64 -15.94 -4.77
C ASN A 386 40.55 -16.39 -3.79
N PHE A 387 40.49 -17.70 -3.53
CA PHE A 387 39.49 -18.29 -2.63
C PHE A 387 39.58 -17.71 -1.21
N THR A 388 40.78 -17.37 -0.72
CA THR A 388 40.98 -16.76 0.61
C THR A 388 40.38 -15.36 0.73
N LYS A 389 40.33 -14.58 -0.37
CA LYS A 389 39.66 -13.27 -0.43
C LYS A 389 38.21 -13.37 -0.90
N SER A 390 37.75 -14.57 -1.26
CA SER A 390 36.39 -14.82 -1.71
C SER A 390 35.49 -15.18 -0.53
N ALA A 391 34.21 -14.87 -0.69
CA ALA A 391 33.18 -15.21 0.28
C ALA A 391 32.08 -16.03 -0.39
N ILE A 392 31.44 -16.89 0.40
CA ILE A 392 30.29 -17.67 -0.03
C ILE A 392 29.12 -17.44 0.93
N SER A 393 27.94 -17.25 0.35
CA SER A 393 26.67 -17.12 1.05
C SER A 393 25.73 -18.20 0.57
N THR A 394 25.13 -18.93 1.51
CA THR A 394 24.28 -20.08 1.22
C THR A 394 22.79 -19.72 1.37
N ILE A 395 21.96 -20.35 0.56
CA ILE A 395 20.50 -20.17 0.56
C ILE A 395 19.89 -21.55 0.75
N GLN A 396 19.12 -21.74 1.83
CA GLN A 396 18.44 -23.02 2.14
C GLN A 396 19.37 -24.25 2.23
N CYS A 397 20.63 -24.09 2.67
CA CYS A 397 21.54 -25.21 2.92
C CYS A 397 21.48 -25.68 4.38
N SER A 398 21.59 -26.98 4.61
CA SER A 398 21.83 -27.58 5.92
C SER A 398 23.23 -27.25 6.43
N GLN A 399 23.45 -27.36 7.73
CA GLN A 399 24.75 -27.06 8.33
C GLN A 399 25.86 -28.02 7.87
N GLN A 400 25.51 -29.26 7.53
CA GLN A 400 26.44 -30.25 6.98
C GLN A 400 26.92 -29.85 5.57
N GLU A 401 26.00 -29.42 4.70
CA GLU A 401 26.32 -28.96 3.34
C GLU A 401 27.20 -27.70 3.37
N VAL A 402 26.92 -26.76 4.28
CA VAL A 402 27.72 -25.54 4.45
C VAL A 402 29.18 -25.88 4.80
N VAL A 403 29.39 -26.82 5.73
CA VAL A 403 30.72 -27.27 6.13
C VAL A 403 31.45 -27.97 4.99
N LEU A 404 30.76 -28.84 4.25
CA LEU A 404 31.31 -29.54 3.09
C LEU A 404 31.81 -28.55 2.03
N VAL A 405 30.94 -27.61 1.64
CA VAL A 405 31.26 -26.56 0.66
C VAL A 405 32.44 -25.71 1.12
N GLN A 406 32.46 -25.32 2.39
CA GLN A 406 33.55 -24.53 2.96
C GLN A 406 34.88 -25.29 2.91
N SER A 407 34.87 -26.61 3.15
CA SER A 407 36.08 -27.43 3.10
C SER A 407 36.69 -27.54 1.69
N ILE A 408 35.85 -27.55 0.66
CA ILE A 408 36.29 -27.75 -0.74
C ILE A 408 36.75 -26.43 -1.37
N LEU A 409 35.95 -25.37 -1.20
CA LEU A 409 36.22 -24.05 -1.79
C LEU A 409 37.16 -23.20 -0.93
N GLN A 410 37.25 -23.47 0.38
CA GLN A 410 38.12 -22.73 1.33
C GLN A 410 37.83 -21.21 1.37
N CYS A 411 36.59 -20.81 1.08
CA CYS A 411 36.12 -19.42 1.14
C CYS A 411 35.64 -19.03 2.54
N ARG A 412 35.59 -17.73 2.83
CA ARG A 412 34.92 -17.20 4.02
C ARG A 412 33.40 -17.38 3.90
N LEU A 413 32.72 -17.83 4.96
CA LEU A 413 31.26 -17.80 5.01
C LEU A 413 30.76 -16.40 5.33
N GLU A 414 29.78 -15.92 4.55
CA GLU A 414 29.13 -14.63 4.74
C GLU A 414 27.61 -14.81 4.79
N ALA A 415 26.99 -14.32 5.86
CA ALA A 415 25.54 -14.38 6.02
C ALA A 415 24.86 -13.22 5.28
N PHE A 416 23.67 -13.45 4.76
CA PHE A 416 22.84 -12.38 4.23
C PHE A 416 22.43 -11.39 5.34
N PRO A 417 22.29 -10.10 5.04
CA PRO A 417 22.46 -9.49 3.71
C PRO A 417 23.91 -9.22 3.34
N ILE A 418 24.26 -9.49 2.07
CA ILE A 418 25.60 -9.21 1.51
C ILE A 418 25.58 -8.00 0.59
N THR A 419 26.71 -7.34 0.41
CA THR A 419 26.81 -6.22 -0.54
C THR A 419 27.39 -6.71 -1.86
N TYR A 420 26.59 -6.65 -2.92
CA TYR A 420 27.02 -6.98 -4.28
C TYR A 420 26.86 -5.76 -5.19
N LEU A 421 27.97 -5.27 -5.77
CA LEU A 421 28.00 -4.06 -6.60
C LEU A 421 27.32 -2.84 -5.94
N GLY A 422 27.43 -2.73 -4.61
CA GLY A 422 26.82 -1.67 -3.82
C GLY A 422 25.33 -1.87 -3.52
N LEU A 423 24.72 -2.99 -3.93
CA LEU A 423 23.37 -3.39 -3.58
C LEU A 423 23.37 -4.36 -2.39
N PRO A 424 22.54 -4.13 -1.37
CA PRO A 424 22.31 -5.12 -0.33
C PRO A 424 21.42 -6.24 -0.90
N LEU A 425 22.01 -7.41 -1.12
CA LEU A 425 21.29 -8.64 -1.45
C LEU A 425 20.84 -9.29 -0.15
N SER A 426 19.59 -9.74 -0.11
CA SER A 426 18.99 -10.36 1.06
C SER A 426 17.96 -11.40 0.62
N GLN A 427 17.78 -12.44 1.45
CA GLN A 427 16.70 -13.43 1.28
C GLN A 427 15.36 -12.93 1.83
N ARG A 428 15.38 -11.83 2.59
CA ARG A 428 14.22 -11.19 3.20
C ARG A 428 14.16 -9.71 2.82
N LYS A 429 13.03 -9.06 3.11
CA LYS A 429 12.93 -7.60 3.05
C LYS A 429 14.03 -6.95 3.89
N LEU A 430 14.57 -5.86 3.37
CA LEU A 430 15.64 -5.13 4.04
C LEU A 430 15.12 -4.43 5.29
N THR A 431 15.82 -4.61 6.40
CA THR A 431 15.50 -3.97 7.68
C THR A 431 15.91 -2.50 7.69
N LYS A 432 15.42 -1.76 8.69
CA LYS A 432 15.78 -0.35 8.86
C LYS A 432 17.30 -0.11 8.97
N PRO A 433 18.07 -0.86 9.78
CA PRO A 433 19.53 -0.73 9.83
C PRO A 433 20.22 -0.95 8.48
N GLU A 434 19.69 -1.83 7.63
CA GLU A 434 20.27 -2.14 6.32
C GLU A 434 20.04 -1.02 5.29
N ILE A 435 18.94 -0.28 5.42
CA ILE A 435 18.63 0.87 4.56
C ILE A 435 19.26 2.17 5.09
N GLN A 436 19.55 2.25 6.39
CA GLN A 436 20.10 3.45 7.04
C GLN A 436 21.35 4.02 6.35
N PRO A 437 22.33 3.22 5.87
CA PRO A 437 23.49 3.74 5.15
C PRO A 437 23.15 4.54 3.90
N LEU A 438 22.05 4.22 3.21
CA LEU A 438 21.57 5.02 2.08
C LEU A 438 21.07 6.39 2.56
N LEU A 439 20.29 6.42 3.64
CA LEU A 439 19.76 7.66 4.22
C LEU A 439 20.88 8.56 4.77
N ASP A 440 21.92 7.96 5.35
CA ASP A 440 23.09 8.68 5.84
C ASP A 440 23.87 9.33 4.69
N LYS A 441 23.92 8.70 3.49
CA LYS A 441 24.50 9.31 2.30
C LYS A 441 23.73 10.57 1.87
N PHE A 442 22.40 10.58 1.99
CA PHE A 442 21.61 11.80 1.74
C PHE A 442 21.99 12.91 2.72
N GLY A 443 22.01 12.61 4.02
CA GLY A 443 22.37 13.59 5.05
C GLY A 443 23.78 14.16 4.85
N LYS A 444 24.77 13.30 4.61
CA LYS A 444 26.15 13.72 4.32
C LYS A 444 26.26 14.64 3.11
N LYS A 445 25.52 14.38 2.02
CA LYS A 445 25.50 15.27 0.84
C LYS A 445 24.88 16.62 1.16
N ILE A 446 23.72 16.62 1.81
CA ILE A 446 22.99 17.85 2.18
C ILE A 446 23.84 18.73 3.10
N ALA A 447 24.45 18.15 4.13
CA ALA A 447 25.32 18.85 5.07
C ALA A 447 26.54 19.48 4.38
N GLY A 448 27.13 18.77 3.39
CA GLY A 448 28.32 19.23 2.68
C GLY A 448 28.11 20.44 1.76
N TRP A 449 26.89 20.70 1.30
CA TRP A 449 26.63 21.71 0.26
C TRP A 449 26.48 23.15 0.73
N LYS A 450 26.71 23.44 2.02
CA LYS A 450 26.61 24.79 2.61
C LYS A 450 25.39 25.58 2.08
N PRO A 451 24.17 25.09 2.31
CA PRO A 451 22.93 25.54 1.67
C PRO A 451 22.63 27.04 1.72
N ARG A 452 23.22 27.79 2.67
CA ARG A 452 23.11 29.25 2.78
C ARG A 452 23.61 29.99 1.52
N PHE A 453 24.54 29.40 0.77
CA PHE A 453 25.09 29.98 -0.46
C PHE A 453 24.39 29.49 -1.74
N LEU A 454 23.35 28.68 -1.60
CA LEU A 454 22.61 28.11 -2.72
C LEU A 454 21.23 28.73 -2.83
N SER A 455 20.88 29.19 -4.02
CA SER A 455 19.49 29.58 -4.31
C SER A 455 18.59 28.36 -4.30
N THR A 456 17.27 28.56 -4.16
CA THR A 456 16.29 27.46 -4.26
C THR A 456 16.38 26.73 -5.60
N GLY A 457 16.72 27.44 -6.69
CA GLY A 457 16.97 26.84 -8.00
C GLY A 457 18.20 25.93 -8.03
N ASP A 458 19.29 26.32 -7.36
CA ASP A 458 20.51 25.50 -7.29
C ASP A 458 20.28 24.23 -6.46
N ARG A 459 19.54 24.36 -5.34
CA ARG A 459 19.15 23.21 -4.51
C ARG A 459 18.26 22.23 -5.28
N LEU A 460 17.34 22.74 -6.09
CA LEU A 460 16.53 21.93 -6.99
C LEU A 460 17.39 21.14 -7.98
N ILE A 461 18.42 21.75 -8.56
CA ILE A 461 19.36 21.07 -9.46
C ILE A 461 20.08 19.93 -8.74
N LEU A 462 20.63 20.18 -7.54
CA LEU A 462 21.33 19.17 -6.75
C LEU A 462 20.43 18.00 -6.33
N ILE A 463 19.16 18.28 -6.02
CA ILE A 463 18.16 17.23 -5.77
C ILE A 463 18.01 16.35 -7.02
N LYS A 464 17.82 16.98 -8.19
CA LYS A 464 17.58 16.30 -9.47
C LYS A 464 18.77 15.49 -9.97
N SER A 465 19.98 16.03 -9.86
CA SER A 465 21.18 15.42 -10.43
C SER A 465 21.94 14.51 -9.48
N VAL A 466 21.93 14.80 -8.16
CA VAL A 466 22.73 14.07 -7.18
C VAL A 466 21.87 13.23 -6.23
N LEU A 467 20.95 13.85 -5.49
CA LEU A 467 20.21 13.12 -4.45
C LEU A 467 19.35 12.00 -5.05
N PHE A 468 18.72 12.20 -6.20
CA PHE A 468 17.94 11.15 -6.87
C PHE A 468 18.77 10.07 -7.56
N ALA A 469 20.06 10.31 -7.79
CA ALA A 469 20.94 9.26 -8.32
C ALA A 469 21.28 8.22 -7.23
N LEU A 470 21.31 8.63 -5.96
CA LEU A 470 21.71 7.76 -4.83
C LEU A 470 20.84 6.49 -4.68
N PRO A 471 19.50 6.56 -4.70
CA PRO A 471 18.65 5.37 -4.53
C PRO A 471 18.39 4.63 -5.86
N LEU A 472 18.90 5.12 -7.00
CA LEU A 472 18.47 4.67 -8.33
C LEU A 472 18.74 3.18 -8.55
N CYS A 473 19.95 2.73 -8.22
CA CYS A 473 20.33 1.34 -8.35
C CYS A 473 19.43 0.44 -7.49
N LEU A 474 19.21 0.82 -6.22
CA LEU A 474 18.34 0.09 -5.30
C LEU A 474 16.90 0.01 -5.81
N LEU A 475 16.33 1.14 -6.25
CA LEU A 475 14.95 1.23 -6.75
C LEU A 475 14.72 0.40 -8.00
N SER A 476 15.75 0.19 -8.83
CA SER A 476 15.65 -0.62 -10.05
C SER A 476 15.53 -2.11 -9.80
N VAL A 477 15.90 -2.59 -8.60
CA VAL A 477 15.90 -4.01 -8.26
C VAL A 477 14.90 -4.32 -7.14
N LEU A 478 14.83 -3.46 -6.12
CA LEU A 478 14.07 -3.71 -4.90
C LEU A 478 12.94 -2.69 -4.72
N GLU A 479 11.81 -3.17 -4.19
CA GLU A 479 10.77 -2.30 -3.67
C GLU A 479 11.23 -1.67 -2.36
N MET A 480 11.37 -0.34 -2.36
CA MET A 480 11.83 0.39 -1.18
C MET A 480 10.69 0.57 -0.19
N PRO A 481 10.89 0.30 1.12
CA PRO A 481 9.87 0.48 2.13
C PRO A 481 9.29 1.90 2.15
N LYS A 482 7.98 2.01 2.35
CA LYS A 482 7.26 3.30 2.38
C LYS A 482 7.84 4.30 3.40
N TRP A 483 8.36 3.82 4.54
CA TRP A 483 8.98 4.69 5.55
C TRP A 483 10.30 5.31 5.03
N ALA A 484 11.11 4.57 4.26
CA ALA A 484 12.37 5.06 3.71
C ALA A 484 12.12 6.09 2.60
N LEU A 485 11.10 5.85 1.75
CA LEU A 485 10.61 6.83 0.77
C LEU A 485 10.17 8.13 1.47
N LYS A 486 9.39 8.04 2.54
CA LYS A 486 8.97 9.21 3.34
C LYS A 486 10.17 9.98 3.89
N GLU A 487 11.18 9.27 4.39
CA GLU A 487 12.38 9.86 4.97
C GLU A 487 13.25 10.58 3.94
N ILE A 488 13.47 9.97 2.77
CA ILE A 488 14.17 10.63 1.65
C ILE A 488 13.39 11.88 1.21
N ASN A 489 12.07 11.76 1.07
CA ASN A 489 11.21 12.86 0.68
C ASN A 489 11.26 14.01 1.71
N ARG A 490 11.33 13.68 3.00
CA ARG A 490 11.48 14.63 4.10
C ARG A 490 12.79 15.41 3.99
N LYS A 491 13.92 14.73 3.76
CA LYS A 491 15.24 15.35 3.58
C LYS A 491 15.30 16.23 2.32
N CYS A 492 14.80 15.75 1.18
CA CYS A 492 14.71 16.55 -0.06
C CYS A 492 13.84 17.80 0.12
N ARG A 493 12.73 17.69 0.85
CA ARG A 493 11.84 18.82 1.17
C ARG A 493 12.53 19.85 2.05
N GLY A 494 13.19 19.42 3.12
CA GLY A 494 13.98 20.28 3.99
C GLY A 494 15.03 21.05 3.18
N PHE A 495 15.77 20.31 2.35
CA PHE A 495 16.86 20.88 1.58
C PHE A 495 16.36 21.88 0.54
N LEU A 496 15.29 21.58 -0.19
CA LEU A 496 14.75 22.50 -1.20
C LEU A 496 14.37 23.85 -0.57
N TRP A 497 13.52 23.85 0.46
CA TRP A 497 12.91 25.08 0.95
C TRP A 497 13.78 25.88 1.92
N LYS A 498 14.50 25.23 2.84
CA LYS A 498 15.34 25.93 3.83
C LYS A 498 16.81 25.57 3.75
N GLY A 499 17.17 24.56 2.96
CA GLY A 499 18.55 24.09 2.93
C GLY A 499 18.94 23.48 4.27
N GLN A 500 18.04 22.73 4.88
CA GLN A 500 18.28 21.98 6.12
C GLN A 500 17.76 20.56 5.92
N GLU A 501 18.17 19.60 6.74
CA GLU A 501 17.61 18.25 6.61
C GLU A 501 16.12 18.19 6.96
N GLU A 502 15.68 19.03 7.89
CA GLU A 502 14.34 18.94 8.47
C GLU A 502 13.66 20.31 8.54
N ILE A 503 12.39 20.35 8.14
CA ILE A 503 11.55 21.55 8.21
C ILE A 503 10.10 21.19 8.53
N ASN A 504 9.43 22.09 9.24
CA ASN A 504 7.98 22.07 9.44
C ASN A 504 7.22 22.45 8.17
N GLY A 505 5.96 22.00 8.06
CA GLY A 505 5.10 22.23 6.89
C GLY A 505 4.92 23.71 6.52
N GLY A 506 4.92 24.60 7.51
CA GLY A 506 4.82 26.06 7.31
C GLY A 506 5.98 26.68 6.50
N HIS A 507 7.11 25.97 6.35
CA HIS A 507 8.23 26.42 5.53
C HIS A 507 8.10 26.08 4.04
N CYS A 508 7.13 25.24 3.66
CA CYS A 508 6.89 24.86 2.27
C CYS A 508 5.89 25.83 1.63
N LEU A 509 6.21 26.39 0.45
CA LEU A 509 5.27 27.26 -0.27
C LEU A 509 4.25 26.47 -1.10
N VAL A 510 4.63 25.26 -1.51
CA VAL A 510 3.80 24.37 -2.34
C VAL A 510 3.72 23.00 -1.68
N ALA A 511 2.55 22.37 -1.75
CA ALA A 511 2.36 21.01 -1.29
C ALA A 511 3.35 20.06 -1.99
N TRP A 512 3.99 19.19 -1.21
CA TRP A 512 5.08 18.36 -1.69
C TRP A 512 4.65 17.39 -2.81
N LYS A 513 3.40 16.91 -2.79
CA LYS A 513 2.82 16.09 -3.87
C LYS A 513 2.80 16.82 -5.22
N SER A 514 2.57 18.14 -5.22
CA SER A 514 2.58 18.97 -6.43
C SER A 514 4.00 19.26 -6.93
N VAL A 515 5.00 19.16 -6.05
CA VAL A 515 6.41 19.35 -6.40
C VAL A 515 6.96 18.19 -7.24
N TYR A 516 6.53 16.96 -6.95
CA TYR A 516 6.97 15.73 -7.64
C TYR A 516 6.38 15.48 -9.03
N MET A 517 5.47 16.34 -9.48
CA MET A 517 4.90 16.22 -10.82
C MET A 517 5.97 16.50 -11.88
N THR A 518 5.74 16.00 -13.10
CA THR A 518 6.58 16.39 -14.24
C THR A 518 6.47 17.89 -14.49
N VAL A 519 7.45 18.48 -15.18
CA VAL A 519 7.44 19.91 -15.48
C VAL A 519 6.20 20.29 -16.28
N GLU A 520 5.83 19.46 -17.25
CA GLU A 520 4.66 19.66 -18.11
C GLU A 520 3.34 19.64 -17.32
N ASN A 521 3.29 18.88 -16.22
CA ASN A 521 2.17 18.84 -15.28
C ASN A 521 2.30 19.90 -14.16
N GLY A 522 3.20 20.87 -14.35
CA GLY A 522 3.41 22.00 -13.44
C GLY A 522 4.23 21.69 -12.20
N GLY A 523 4.89 20.53 -12.10
CA GLY A 523 5.82 20.25 -11.00
C GLY A 523 7.21 20.83 -11.23
N LEU A 524 8.18 20.43 -10.42
CA LEU A 524 9.59 20.86 -10.54
C LEU A 524 10.46 19.83 -11.31
N GLY A 525 9.85 18.74 -11.79
CA GLY A 525 10.57 17.61 -12.37
C GLY A 525 11.44 16.87 -11.34
N ILE A 526 11.08 16.99 -10.06
CA ILE A 526 11.56 16.12 -8.99
C ILE A 526 10.76 14.82 -9.14
N LYS A 527 11.41 13.66 -9.15
CA LYS A 527 10.71 12.38 -9.39
C LYS A 527 10.05 11.87 -8.12
N ASP A 528 8.80 11.42 -8.22
CA ASP A 528 8.19 10.58 -7.19
C ASP A 528 8.93 9.25 -7.18
N LEU A 529 9.67 8.96 -6.11
CA LEU A 529 10.52 7.78 -6.02
C LEU A 529 9.76 6.46 -6.01
N ASP A 530 8.50 6.45 -5.57
CA ASP A 530 7.67 5.24 -5.62
C ASP A 530 7.27 4.93 -7.07
N LEU A 531 6.65 5.92 -7.74
CA LEU A 531 6.25 5.80 -9.13
C LEU A 531 7.45 5.58 -10.07
N PHE A 532 8.57 6.26 -9.79
CA PHE A 532 9.79 6.09 -10.56
C PHE A 532 10.47 4.74 -10.30
N GLY A 533 10.44 4.23 -9.07
CA GLY A 533 10.87 2.88 -8.74
C GLY A 533 10.06 1.82 -9.49
N LYS A 534 8.73 1.99 -9.57
CA LYS A 534 7.85 1.14 -10.38
C LYS A 534 8.22 1.21 -11.86
N ALA A 535 8.41 2.40 -12.41
CA ALA A 535 8.83 2.58 -13.80
C ALA A 535 10.21 1.95 -14.11
N LEU A 536 11.15 1.99 -13.16
CA LEU A 536 12.45 1.32 -13.30
C LEU A 536 12.30 -0.21 -13.33
N ARG A 537 11.49 -0.77 -12.44
CA ARG A 537 11.29 -2.22 -12.34
C ARG A 537 10.45 -2.79 -13.48
N LEU A 538 9.56 -2.00 -14.09
CA LEU A 538 8.86 -2.36 -15.32
C LEU A 538 9.81 -2.73 -16.47
N LYS A 539 11.05 -2.24 -16.44
CA LYS A 539 12.10 -2.63 -17.38
C LYS A 539 12.29 -4.14 -17.42
N TRP A 540 12.20 -4.83 -16.28
CA TRP A 540 12.44 -6.27 -16.25
C TRP A 540 11.38 -7.05 -17.04
N LEU A 541 10.13 -6.62 -16.96
CA LEU A 541 9.04 -7.18 -17.78
C LEU A 541 9.24 -6.85 -19.26
N ALA A 542 9.61 -5.59 -19.58
CA ALA A 542 9.88 -5.18 -20.95
C ALA A 542 11.02 -5.99 -21.60
N VAL A 543 12.16 -6.07 -20.91
CA VAL A 543 13.36 -6.74 -21.40
C VAL A 543 13.15 -8.26 -21.49
N GLN A 544 12.28 -8.85 -20.66
CA GLN A 544 11.93 -10.26 -20.79
C GLN A 544 11.28 -10.58 -22.15
N HIS A 545 10.49 -9.65 -22.69
CA HIS A 545 9.91 -9.78 -24.03
C HIS A 545 10.91 -9.43 -25.14
N ASP A 546 11.81 -8.46 -24.93
CA ASP A 546 12.79 -8.03 -25.93
C ASP A 546 14.00 -8.99 -26.06
N GLN A 547 14.34 -9.74 -25.00
CA GLN A 547 15.56 -10.56 -24.91
C GLN A 547 15.25 -12.04 -24.64
N LYS A 548 14.35 -12.63 -25.45
CA LYS A 548 13.87 -14.01 -25.30
C LYS A 548 14.98 -15.07 -25.35
N ASP A 549 16.11 -14.74 -25.98
CA ASP A 549 17.29 -15.61 -26.15
C ASP A 549 18.17 -15.71 -24.88
N ARG A 550 18.01 -14.78 -23.93
CA ARG A 550 18.89 -14.72 -22.76
C ARG A 550 18.51 -15.78 -21.72
N PRO A 551 19.47 -16.50 -21.14
CA PRO A 551 19.17 -17.52 -20.13
C PRO A 551 18.33 -17.01 -18.95
N TRP A 552 18.50 -15.74 -18.55
CA TRP A 552 17.80 -15.18 -17.41
C TRP A 552 16.29 -14.95 -17.66
N THR A 553 15.84 -14.83 -18.92
CA THR A 553 14.41 -14.62 -19.24
C THR A 553 13.58 -15.90 -19.10
N LYS A 554 14.26 -17.05 -18.99
CA LYS A 554 13.65 -18.35 -18.70
C LYS A 554 13.20 -18.48 -17.25
N PHE A 555 13.63 -17.57 -16.37
CA PHE A 555 13.22 -17.58 -14.97
C PHE A 555 12.03 -16.65 -14.76
N PRO A 556 10.98 -17.11 -14.07
CA PRO A 556 9.81 -16.28 -13.81
C PRO A 556 10.21 -15.16 -12.84
N ILE A 557 10.29 -13.92 -13.32
CA ILE A 557 10.50 -12.76 -12.48
C ILE A 557 9.18 -12.45 -11.77
N ARG A 558 9.10 -12.77 -10.48
CA ARG A 558 7.94 -12.42 -9.67
C ARG A 558 7.81 -10.90 -9.57
N GLN A 559 6.69 -10.36 -10.03
CA GLN A 559 6.37 -8.95 -9.91
C GLN A 559 5.12 -8.76 -9.05
N PRO A 560 5.03 -7.67 -8.27
CA PRO A 560 3.77 -7.28 -7.63
C PRO A 560 2.66 -7.11 -8.67
N LYS A 561 1.43 -7.53 -8.35
CA LYS A 561 0.25 -7.43 -9.23
C LYS A 561 0.02 -6.02 -9.77
N GLN A 562 0.25 -5.00 -8.95
CA GLN A 562 0.17 -3.60 -9.38
C GLN A 562 1.13 -3.29 -10.55
N MET A 563 2.34 -3.84 -10.54
CA MET A 563 3.32 -3.64 -11.60
C MET A 563 2.93 -4.40 -12.87
N GLU A 564 2.43 -5.63 -12.73
CA GLU A 564 1.89 -6.40 -13.85
C GLU A 564 0.71 -5.67 -14.53
N ASN A 565 -0.23 -5.14 -13.74
CA ASN A 565 -1.35 -4.35 -14.24
C ASN A 565 -0.89 -3.08 -14.97
N MET A 566 0.12 -2.39 -14.42
CA MET A 566 0.70 -1.21 -15.06
C MET A 566 1.36 -1.56 -16.40
N PHE A 567 2.07 -2.68 -16.47
CA PHE A 567 2.69 -3.18 -17.70
C PHE A 567 1.65 -3.45 -18.78
N TYR A 568 0.60 -4.23 -18.50
CA TYR A 568 -0.45 -4.53 -19.48
C TYR A 568 -1.28 -3.31 -19.87
N SER A 569 -1.43 -2.34 -18.96
CA SER A 569 -2.10 -1.08 -19.28
C SER A 569 -1.29 -0.22 -20.24
N ALA A 570 0.05 -0.24 -20.13
CA ALA A 570 0.97 0.56 -20.94
C ALA A 570 1.34 -0.07 -22.29
N THR A 571 0.99 -1.33 -22.52
CA THR A 571 1.45 -2.13 -23.68
C THR A 571 0.29 -2.55 -24.58
N LYS A 572 0.59 -2.77 -25.86
CA LYS A 572 -0.26 -3.40 -26.87
C LYS A 572 0.54 -4.53 -27.51
N PHE A 573 -0.11 -5.65 -27.77
CA PHE A 573 0.52 -6.84 -28.33
C PHE A 573 0.00 -7.08 -29.73
N THR A 574 0.93 -7.36 -30.65
CA THR A 574 0.64 -7.89 -31.97
C THR A 574 0.92 -9.39 -31.90
N VAL A 575 -0.13 -10.20 -31.99
CA VAL A 575 -0.03 -11.66 -31.83
C VAL A 575 0.47 -12.28 -33.13
N GLY A 576 1.52 -13.10 -33.01
CA GLY A 576 1.98 -14.01 -34.06
C GLY A 576 1.50 -15.42 -33.73
N ASN A 577 2.39 -16.22 -33.12
CA ASN A 577 2.07 -17.57 -32.65
C ASN A 577 1.29 -17.59 -31.32
N GLY A 578 1.24 -16.49 -30.57
CA GLY A 578 0.48 -16.35 -29.32
C GLY A 578 1.11 -17.05 -28.11
N ALA A 579 2.33 -17.58 -28.21
CA ALA A 579 2.98 -18.36 -27.16
C ALA A 579 3.40 -17.49 -25.95
N THR A 580 3.61 -16.18 -26.16
CA THR A 580 4.14 -15.26 -25.14
C THR A 580 3.15 -14.18 -24.70
N VAL A 581 1.97 -14.12 -25.33
CA VAL A 581 0.93 -13.12 -25.02
C VAL A 581 -0.07 -13.71 -24.03
N ASN A 582 -0.36 -13.01 -22.94
CA ASN A 582 -1.38 -13.42 -21.97
C ASN A 582 -2.80 -13.15 -22.52
N PHE A 583 -3.64 -14.18 -22.59
CA PHE A 583 -4.99 -14.14 -23.13
C PHE A 583 -5.90 -13.14 -22.41
N TRP A 584 -5.86 -13.09 -21.08
CA TRP A 584 -6.81 -12.30 -20.29
C TRP A 584 -6.33 -10.86 -20.04
N LYS A 585 -5.04 -10.71 -19.75
CA LYS A 585 -4.45 -9.47 -19.26
C LYS A 585 -3.88 -8.60 -20.39
N ALA A 586 -3.35 -9.19 -21.45
CA ALA A 586 -2.72 -8.42 -22.52
C ALA A 586 -3.74 -7.70 -23.40
N HIS A 587 -3.36 -6.55 -23.96
CA HIS A 587 -4.15 -5.87 -24.98
C HIS A 587 -3.77 -6.42 -26.35
N TRP A 588 -4.49 -7.45 -26.79
CA TRP A 588 -4.28 -8.12 -28.08
C TRP A 588 -5.55 -8.20 -28.94
N LEU A 589 -6.73 -7.94 -28.37
CA LEU A 589 -7.99 -7.84 -29.10
C LEU A 589 -8.27 -6.40 -29.56
N PRO A 590 -9.11 -6.19 -30.60
CA PRO A 590 -9.55 -4.86 -31.02
C PRO A 590 -10.21 -4.06 -29.88
N GLY A 591 -11.04 -4.73 -29.07
CA GLY A 591 -11.69 -4.17 -27.89
C GLY A 591 -10.77 -3.94 -26.69
N GLY A 592 -9.46 -4.21 -26.77
CA GLY A 592 -8.53 -3.97 -25.68
C GLY A 592 -8.04 -5.23 -24.98
N SER A 593 -7.68 -5.06 -23.70
CA SER A 593 -7.42 -6.17 -22.78
C SER A 593 -8.73 -6.56 -22.12
N ILE A 594 -9.06 -7.86 -22.10
CA ILE A 594 -10.32 -8.37 -21.50
C ILE A 594 -10.42 -7.94 -20.03
N MET A 595 -9.32 -8.03 -19.28
CA MET A 595 -9.22 -7.56 -17.89
C MET A 595 -9.70 -6.11 -17.70
N ASN A 596 -9.48 -5.23 -18.69
CA ASN A 596 -9.81 -3.81 -18.59
C ASN A 596 -11.11 -3.42 -19.29
N SER A 597 -11.42 -4.03 -20.44
CA SER A 597 -12.57 -3.66 -21.29
C SER A 597 -13.81 -4.54 -21.10
N ARG A 598 -13.67 -5.69 -20.42
CA ARG A 598 -14.72 -6.67 -20.15
C ARG A 598 -14.66 -7.12 -18.69
N LYS A 599 -14.83 -6.15 -17.78
CA LYS A 599 -14.60 -6.34 -16.34
C LYS A 599 -15.60 -7.29 -15.70
N CYS A 600 -16.84 -7.29 -16.19
CA CYS A 600 -17.90 -8.16 -15.66
C CYS A 600 -17.65 -9.63 -16.01
N LEU A 601 -17.10 -9.92 -17.19
CA LEU A 601 -16.67 -11.27 -17.55
C LEU A 601 -15.41 -11.66 -16.78
N PHE A 602 -14.42 -10.76 -16.72
CA PHE A 602 -13.16 -11.04 -16.06
C PHE A 602 -13.30 -11.30 -14.55
N SER A 603 -14.33 -10.76 -13.89
CA SER A 603 -14.60 -11.07 -12.46
C SER A 603 -14.94 -12.53 -12.19
N TYR A 604 -15.27 -13.31 -13.22
CA TYR A 604 -15.51 -14.76 -13.12
C TYR A 604 -14.26 -15.60 -13.47
N VAL A 605 -13.11 -14.96 -13.73
CA VAL A 605 -11.85 -15.63 -14.10
C VAL A 605 -10.94 -15.72 -12.88
N GLU A 606 -10.86 -16.90 -12.26
CA GLU A 606 -9.97 -17.14 -11.12
C GLU A 606 -8.49 -17.27 -11.54
N LYS A 607 -8.22 -17.96 -12.66
CA LYS A 607 -6.88 -18.21 -13.18
C LYS A 607 -6.67 -17.45 -14.48
N SER A 608 -5.81 -16.43 -14.45
CA SER A 608 -5.57 -15.53 -15.59
C SER A 608 -4.21 -15.74 -16.28
N ASN A 609 -3.51 -16.86 -16.00
CA ASN A 609 -2.19 -17.18 -16.57
C ASN A 609 -2.31 -18.09 -17.82
N LEU A 610 -3.17 -17.70 -18.77
CA LEU A 610 -3.37 -18.40 -20.03
C LEU A 610 -2.67 -17.65 -21.16
N THR A 611 -1.95 -18.34 -22.04
CA THR A 611 -1.39 -17.76 -23.27
C THR A 611 -2.43 -17.71 -24.38
N VAL A 612 -2.31 -16.79 -25.34
CA VAL A 612 -3.23 -16.68 -26.47
C VAL A 612 -3.25 -17.96 -27.29
N GLU A 613 -2.07 -18.54 -27.57
CA GLU A 613 -1.93 -19.83 -28.25
C GLU A 613 -2.81 -20.92 -27.62
N LYS A 614 -2.66 -21.12 -26.31
CA LYS A 614 -3.42 -22.14 -25.57
C LYS A 614 -4.88 -21.77 -25.39
N GLY A 615 -5.20 -20.49 -25.29
CA GLY A 615 -6.56 -20.02 -25.05
C GLY A 615 -7.44 -20.17 -26.28
N VAL A 616 -6.95 -19.75 -27.44
CA VAL A 616 -7.64 -19.87 -28.73
C VAL A 616 -7.79 -21.33 -29.12
N HIS A 617 -6.77 -22.17 -28.86
CA HIS A 617 -6.84 -23.59 -29.16
C HIS A 617 -8.00 -24.28 -28.44
N ASN A 618 -8.94 -24.84 -29.22
CA ASN A 618 -10.17 -25.49 -28.75
C ASN A 618 -10.98 -24.65 -27.75
N ASN A 619 -10.90 -23.31 -27.84
CA ASN A 619 -11.59 -22.39 -26.93
C ASN A 619 -11.35 -22.70 -25.44
N ARG A 620 -10.13 -23.15 -25.08
CA ARG A 620 -9.78 -23.53 -23.70
C ARG A 620 -10.01 -22.39 -22.70
N TRP A 621 -9.95 -21.14 -23.16
CA TRP A 621 -10.22 -19.95 -22.34
C TRP A 621 -11.59 -20.00 -21.64
N VAL A 622 -12.61 -20.60 -22.25
CA VAL A 622 -13.95 -20.73 -21.66
C VAL A 622 -13.92 -21.47 -20.31
N ARG A 623 -12.97 -22.40 -20.13
CA ARG A 623 -12.82 -23.20 -18.89
C ARG A 623 -12.33 -22.40 -17.68
N ASP A 624 -11.74 -21.23 -17.92
CA ASP A 624 -11.27 -20.36 -16.83
C ASP A 624 -12.42 -19.53 -16.24
N ILE A 625 -13.58 -19.44 -16.91
CA ILE A 625 -14.78 -18.78 -16.38
C ILE A 625 -15.45 -19.73 -15.38
N LYS A 626 -15.63 -19.29 -14.14
CA LYS A 626 -16.20 -20.05 -13.03
C LYS A 626 -17.53 -19.47 -12.55
N GLY A 627 -18.33 -20.32 -11.90
CA GLY A 627 -19.64 -19.93 -11.37
C GLY A 627 -20.69 -19.66 -12.46
N ALA A 628 -21.79 -19.02 -12.06
CA ALA A 628 -22.87 -18.62 -12.96
C ALA A 628 -22.67 -17.16 -13.39
N PRO A 629 -22.33 -16.88 -14.67
CA PRO A 629 -22.14 -15.52 -15.15
C PRO A 629 -23.44 -14.72 -15.14
N SER A 630 -23.39 -13.46 -14.74
CA SER A 630 -24.51 -12.53 -14.86
C SER A 630 -24.86 -12.24 -16.33
N ASN A 631 -26.05 -11.71 -16.60
CA ASN A 631 -26.43 -11.30 -17.98
C ASN A 631 -25.43 -10.30 -18.61
N ALA A 632 -24.86 -9.41 -17.80
CA ALA A 632 -23.82 -8.48 -18.27
C ALA A 632 -22.53 -9.22 -18.65
N ALA A 633 -22.11 -10.21 -17.85
CA ALA A 633 -20.94 -11.04 -18.15
C ALA A 633 -21.18 -11.94 -19.38
N ILE A 634 -22.41 -12.44 -19.58
CA ILE A 634 -22.79 -13.20 -20.78
C ILE A 634 -22.74 -12.33 -22.04
N ALA A 635 -23.21 -11.08 -21.96
CA ALA A 635 -23.09 -10.15 -23.09
C ALA A 635 -21.62 -9.88 -23.45
N GLU A 636 -20.77 -9.64 -22.44
CA GLU A 636 -19.32 -9.49 -22.64
C GLU A 636 -18.67 -10.76 -23.19
N TYR A 637 -19.12 -11.94 -22.75
CA TYR A 637 -18.66 -13.25 -23.25
C TYR A 637 -18.88 -13.40 -24.74
N PHE A 638 -20.07 -13.08 -25.26
CA PHE A 638 -20.36 -13.18 -26.70
C PHE A 638 -19.47 -12.25 -27.52
N VAL A 639 -19.21 -11.04 -27.03
CA VAL A 639 -18.28 -10.12 -27.70
C VAL A 639 -16.86 -10.70 -27.75
N VAL A 640 -16.36 -11.23 -26.63
CA VAL A 640 -15.04 -11.87 -26.61
C VAL A 640 -15.00 -13.11 -27.50
N TRP A 641 -16.07 -13.90 -27.53
CA TRP A 641 -16.20 -15.07 -28.39
C TRP A 641 -16.04 -14.69 -29.85
N ASP A 642 -16.79 -13.70 -30.34
CA ASP A 642 -16.72 -13.24 -31.72
C ASP A 642 -15.34 -12.68 -32.08
N GLU A 643 -14.75 -11.86 -31.19
CA GLU A 643 -13.40 -11.31 -31.38
C GLU A 643 -12.33 -12.42 -31.44
N VAL A 644 -12.45 -13.47 -30.61
CA VAL A 644 -11.52 -14.61 -30.58
C VAL A 644 -11.67 -15.50 -31.82
N GLN A 645 -12.90 -15.73 -32.30
CA GLN A 645 -13.13 -16.55 -33.51
C GLN A 645 -12.56 -15.92 -34.79
N GLN A 646 -12.43 -14.60 -34.82
CA GLN A 646 -11.84 -13.86 -35.94
C GLN A 646 -10.31 -13.89 -35.92
N MET A 647 -9.69 -14.42 -34.86
CA MET A 647 -8.24 -14.43 -34.71
C MET A 647 -7.59 -15.62 -35.43
N MET A 648 -6.62 -15.35 -36.28
CA MET A 648 -5.75 -16.37 -36.89
C MET A 648 -4.33 -16.26 -36.33
N LEU A 649 -3.82 -17.36 -35.76
CA LEU A 649 -2.44 -17.45 -35.27
C LEU A 649 -1.51 -17.86 -36.41
N SER A 650 -0.32 -17.26 -36.44
CA SER A 650 0.74 -17.55 -37.40
C SER A 650 1.88 -18.27 -36.68
N PRO A 651 2.02 -19.61 -36.80
CA PRO A 651 3.00 -20.39 -36.03
C PRO A 651 4.46 -19.96 -36.23
N GLU A 652 4.78 -19.48 -37.43
CA GLU A 652 6.14 -19.05 -37.82
C GLU A 652 6.45 -17.60 -37.45
N GLN A 653 5.45 -16.81 -37.03
CA GLN A 653 5.63 -15.41 -36.68
C GLN A 653 5.71 -15.24 -35.16
N GLU A 654 6.70 -14.52 -34.68
CA GLU A 654 6.79 -14.21 -33.26
C GLU A 654 5.83 -13.09 -32.83
N ASP A 655 5.35 -13.19 -31.59
CA ASP A 655 4.63 -12.11 -30.93
C ASP A 655 5.52 -10.87 -30.75
N ALA A 656 4.92 -9.70 -30.98
CA ALA A 656 5.57 -8.40 -30.80
C ALA A 656 4.81 -7.53 -29.78
N ILE A 657 5.56 -6.69 -29.06
CA ILE A 657 5.04 -5.75 -28.05
C ILE A 657 5.30 -4.30 -28.48
N THR A 658 4.32 -3.43 -28.26
CA THR A 658 4.41 -1.99 -28.51
C THR A 658 3.97 -1.23 -27.28
N TRP A 659 4.77 -0.26 -26.85
CA TRP A 659 4.45 0.63 -25.74
C TRP A 659 3.59 1.80 -26.22
N LYS A 660 2.38 1.94 -25.68
CA LYS A 660 1.35 2.86 -26.18
C LYS A 660 1.78 4.32 -26.22
N THR A 661 2.58 4.74 -25.23
CA THR A 661 3.05 6.12 -25.10
C THR A 661 4.44 6.34 -25.69
N ALA A 662 5.04 5.30 -26.29
CA ALA A 662 6.40 5.39 -26.79
C ALA A 662 6.45 5.89 -28.22
N THR A 663 7.34 6.86 -28.49
CA THR A 663 7.43 7.48 -29.83
C THR A 663 7.84 6.48 -30.92
N LYS A 664 8.62 5.46 -30.53
CA LYS A 664 9.08 4.37 -31.42
C LYS A 664 8.49 3.01 -31.06
N GLY A 665 7.51 2.97 -30.16
CA GLY A 665 6.95 1.70 -29.65
C GLY A 665 7.85 0.91 -28.69
N CYS A 666 9.11 1.31 -28.49
CA CYS A 666 10.06 0.63 -27.60
C CYS A 666 9.93 1.11 -26.14
N PHE A 667 10.24 0.23 -25.18
CA PHE A 667 10.23 0.60 -23.76
C PHE A 667 11.31 1.64 -23.44
N THR A 668 10.92 2.70 -22.73
CA THR A 668 11.85 3.52 -21.96
C THR A 668 11.31 3.79 -20.56
N VAL A 669 12.20 3.83 -19.57
CA VAL A 669 11.82 4.18 -18.18
C VAL A 669 11.18 5.57 -18.11
N ALA A 670 11.61 6.49 -18.98
CA ALA A 670 11.06 7.83 -19.04
C ALA A 670 9.59 7.85 -19.49
N GLU A 671 9.24 7.09 -20.53
CA GLU A 671 7.85 6.98 -21.02
C GLU A 671 6.98 6.20 -20.04
N ALA A 672 7.51 5.11 -19.46
CA ALA A 672 6.81 4.36 -18.41
C ALA A 672 6.52 5.21 -17.17
N TYR A 673 7.42 6.11 -16.79
CA TYR A 673 7.18 7.07 -15.71
C TYR A 673 6.13 8.12 -16.09
N LYS A 674 6.17 8.63 -17.33
CA LYS A 674 5.16 9.59 -17.84
C LYS A 674 3.76 8.98 -17.90
N PHE A 675 3.64 7.67 -18.15
CA PHE A 675 2.36 6.96 -18.17
C PHE A 675 1.54 7.17 -16.88
N SER A 676 2.20 7.27 -15.73
CA SER A 676 1.57 7.54 -14.42
C SER A 676 0.90 8.91 -14.31
N PHE A 677 1.08 9.80 -15.28
CA PHE A 677 0.55 11.17 -15.29
C PHE A 677 -0.35 11.48 -16.50
N VAL A 678 -0.70 10.47 -17.31
CA VAL A 678 -1.47 10.67 -18.56
C VAL A 678 -2.85 11.29 -18.33
N SER A 679 -3.46 11.06 -17.16
CA SER A 679 -4.76 11.64 -16.79
C SER A 679 -4.69 13.08 -16.24
N ASN A 680 -3.50 13.67 -16.11
CA ASN A 680 -3.35 15.00 -15.53
C ASN A 680 -3.51 16.09 -16.60
N THR A 681 -4.13 17.20 -16.21
CA THR A 681 -4.16 18.41 -17.02
C THR A 681 -2.77 19.05 -17.06
N LEU A 682 -2.29 19.37 -18.26
CA LEU A 682 -1.02 20.07 -18.45
C LEU A 682 -1.08 21.47 -17.85
N ALA A 683 0.02 21.90 -17.23
CA ALA A 683 0.13 23.23 -16.67
C ALA A 683 0.38 24.27 -17.76
N VAL A 684 -0.40 25.35 -17.72
CA VAL A 684 -0.24 26.52 -18.58
C VAL A 684 1.17 27.09 -18.38
N CYS A 685 1.85 27.46 -19.47
CA CYS A 685 3.20 28.06 -19.47
C CYS A 685 4.38 27.28 -18.85
N ALA A 686 4.17 26.10 -18.25
CA ALA A 686 5.25 25.42 -17.54
C ALA A 686 6.45 25.12 -18.47
N ASP A 687 6.16 24.65 -19.68
CA ASP A 687 7.18 24.35 -20.68
C ASP A 687 8.01 25.58 -21.08
N ILE A 688 7.36 26.73 -21.33
CA ILE A 688 8.06 27.96 -21.73
C ILE A 688 8.86 28.56 -20.56
N ASN A 689 8.33 28.48 -19.33
CA ASN A 689 9.01 28.97 -18.13
C ASN A 689 10.36 28.26 -17.91
N TRP A 690 10.39 26.93 -18.06
CA TRP A 690 11.60 26.15 -17.80
C TRP A 690 12.57 26.12 -18.99
N LYS A 691 12.08 26.23 -20.24
CA LYS A 691 12.88 26.27 -21.47
C LYS A 691 13.47 27.64 -21.81
N SER A 692 13.06 28.71 -21.13
CA SER A 692 13.60 30.07 -21.34
C SER A 692 15.08 30.18 -20.93
N HIS A 693 15.79 31.20 -21.38
CA HIS A 693 17.19 31.43 -21.02
C HIS A 693 17.34 32.46 -19.89
N VAL A 694 16.68 32.21 -18.75
CA VAL A 694 16.81 33.06 -17.55
C VAL A 694 17.42 32.29 -16.38
N PRO A 695 18.02 32.98 -15.38
CA PRO A 695 18.55 32.34 -14.18
C PRO A 695 17.53 31.45 -13.46
N ALA A 696 17.97 30.31 -12.92
CA ALA A 696 17.10 29.32 -12.28
C ALA A 696 16.25 29.89 -11.13
N LYS A 697 16.78 30.87 -10.38
CA LYS A 697 16.05 31.59 -9.32
C LYS A 697 14.78 32.29 -9.84
N ILE A 698 14.83 32.85 -11.07
CA ILE A 698 13.71 33.56 -11.69
C ILE A 698 12.68 32.56 -12.22
N LYS A 699 13.12 31.47 -12.85
CA LYS A 699 12.21 30.38 -13.29
C LYS A 699 11.43 29.78 -12.12
N PHE A 700 12.11 29.56 -11.00
CA PHE A 700 11.48 29.05 -9.78
C PHE A 700 10.48 30.05 -9.19
N PHE A 701 10.83 31.34 -9.17
CA PHE A 701 9.91 32.39 -8.76
C PHE A 701 8.66 32.44 -9.65
N MET A 702 8.82 32.39 -10.97
CA MET A 702 7.71 32.40 -11.91
C MET A 702 6.81 31.17 -11.75
N TRP A 703 7.40 30.00 -11.45
CA TRP A 703 6.63 28.81 -11.10
C TRP A 703 5.78 28.98 -9.82
N LEU A 704 6.25 29.76 -8.83
CA LEU A 704 5.44 30.12 -7.66
C LEU A 704 4.35 31.13 -8.01
N ALA A 705 4.66 32.12 -8.86
CA ALA A 705 3.73 33.16 -9.26
C ALA A 705 2.53 32.60 -10.03
N ASP A 706 2.79 31.72 -11.01
CA ASP A 706 1.78 31.01 -11.79
C ASP A 706 0.83 30.18 -10.91
N ARG A 707 1.35 29.60 -9.82
CA ARG A 707 0.58 28.83 -8.84
C ARG A 707 -0.08 29.66 -7.74
N VAL A 708 0.08 30.98 -7.77
CA VAL A 708 -0.41 31.91 -6.74
C VAL A 708 0.17 31.57 -5.35
N ARG A 709 1.47 31.25 -5.29
CA ARG A 709 2.18 30.84 -4.05
C ARG A 709 3.31 31.77 -3.63
N CYS A 710 3.44 32.94 -4.26
CA CYS A 710 4.31 33.99 -3.73
C CYS A 710 3.79 34.49 -2.38
N LEU A 711 4.68 34.99 -1.51
CA LEU A 711 4.33 35.49 -0.18
C LEU A 711 3.73 36.93 -0.23
N THR A 712 2.66 37.07 -0.99
CA THR A 712 1.77 38.23 -1.05
C THR A 712 0.92 38.32 0.21
N ALA A 713 0.34 39.49 0.49
CA ALA A 713 -0.41 39.73 1.72
C ALA A 713 -1.56 38.73 1.95
N ASP A 714 -2.32 38.38 0.90
CA ASP A 714 -3.35 37.34 0.92
C ASP A 714 -2.80 35.95 1.33
N ASN A 715 -1.67 35.53 0.77
CA ASN A 715 -1.03 34.26 1.08
C ASN A 715 -0.40 34.25 2.48
N LEU A 716 0.05 35.40 2.98
CA LEU A 716 0.49 35.56 4.37
C LEU A 716 -0.70 35.46 5.33
N ALA A 717 -1.84 36.06 4.98
CA ALA A 717 -3.09 35.99 5.75
C ALA A 717 -3.57 34.53 5.88
N GLN A 718 -3.59 33.77 4.78
CA GLN A 718 -3.94 32.34 4.80
C GLN A 718 -3.02 31.49 5.70
N ARG A 719 -1.79 31.96 5.95
CA ARG A 719 -0.81 31.30 6.82
C ARG A 719 -0.86 31.77 8.27
N GLY A 720 -1.71 32.75 8.59
CA GLY A 720 -1.74 33.39 9.90
C GLY A 720 -0.47 34.18 10.22
N TRP A 721 0.26 34.65 9.20
CA TRP A 721 1.48 35.44 9.39
C TRP A 721 1.17 36.94 9.46
N PRO A 722 1.97 37.75 10.20
CA PRO A 722 1.82 39.20 10.22
C PRO A 722 1.92 39.78 8.81
N HIS A 723 0.93 40.58 8.41
CA HIS A 723 0.86 41.18 7.08
C HIS A 723 0.08 42.49 7.11
N GLN A 724 0.23 43.27 6.04
CA GLN A 724 -0.60 44.44 5.76
C GLN A 724 -1.33 44.18 4.44
N ALA A 725 -2.66 44.29 4.43
CA ALA A 725 -3.48 43.83 3.31
C ALA A 725 -3.26 44.63 2.01
N GLY A 726 -2.94 45.93 2.10
CA GLY A 726 -2.80 46.81 0.95
C GLY A 726 -1.53 46.57 0.12
N CYS A 727 -1.68 46.60 -1.20
CA CYS A 727 -0.57 46.51 -2.16
C CYS A 727 0.42 47.66 -1.99
N LYS A 728 1.70 47.33 -1.79
CA LYS A 728 2.76 48.35 -1.59
C LYS A 728 3.21 49.05 -2.86
N LEU A 729 2.78 48.57 -4.03
CA LEU A 729 3.09 49.21 -5.30
C LEU A 729 2.10 50.33 -5.65
N CYS A 730 0.79 50.05 -5.64
CA CYS A 730 -0.25 51.02 -5.99
C CYS A 730 -0.96 51.67 -4.80
N SER A 731 -0.87 51.08 -3.60
CA SER A 731 -1.57 51.51 -2.38
C SER A 731 -3.11 51.57 -2.46
N ALA A 732 -3.72 51.04 -3.52
CA ALA A 732 -5.16 51.22 -3.80
C ALA A 732 -6.03 49.97 -3.50
N THR A 733 -5.45 48.78 -3.59
CA THR A 733 -6.18 47.50 -3.56
C THR A 733 -5.45 46.48 -2.68
N GLN A 734 -6.14 45.39 -2.33
CA GLN A 734 -5.52 44.28 -1.60
C GLN A 734 -4.45 43.58 -2.46
N GLU A 735 -3.37 43.14 -1.82
CA GLU A 735 -2.25 42.49 -2.50
C GLU A 735 -2.49 40.99 -2.68
N SER A 736 -2.52 40.56 -3.95
CA SER A 736 -2.51 39.15 -4.37
C SER A 736 -1.55 38.97 -5.56
N CYS A 737 -1.20 37.74 -5.95
CA CYS A 737 -0.37 37.53 -7.14
C CYS A 737 -1.06 38.03 -8.42
N ALA A 738 -2.37 37.78 -8.56
CA ALA A 738 -3.16 38.25 -9.70
C ALA A 738 -3.12 39.78 -9.76
N HIS A 739 -3.39 40.44 -8.63
CA HIS A 739 -3.28 41.89 -8.57
C HIS A 739 -1.87 42.37 -8.90
N LEU A 740 -0.83 41.83 -8.25
CA LEU A 740 0.53 42.36 -8.36
C LEU A 740 1.10 42.27 -9.79
N PHE A 741 0.82 41.18 -10.51
CA PHE A 741 1.40 40.94 -11.83
C PHE A 741 0.47 41.24 -13.00
N VAL A 742 -0.83 41.35 -12.77
CA VAL A 742 -1.83 41.57 -13.82
C VAL A 742 -2.57 42.89 -13.61
N ASP A 743 -3.22 43.10 -12.47
CA ASP A 743 -4.16 44.24 -12.29
C ASP A 743 -3.53 45.51 -11.70
N CYS A 744 -2.29 45.45 -11.23
CA CYS A 744 -1.69 46.55 -10.49
C CYS A 744 -1.34 47.72 -11.40
N ARG A 745 -1.88 48.91 -11.11
CA ARG A 745 -1.61 50.14 -11.87
C ARG A 745 -0.11 50.45 -12.01
N PHE A 746 0.68 50.22 -10.97
CA PHE A 746 2.13 50.40 -11.04
C PHE A 746 2.77 49.43 -12.05
N THR A 747 2.39 48.15 -11.99
CA THR A 747 2.88 47.11 -12.91
C THR A 747 2.43 47.37 -14.35
N TYR A 748 1.20 47.85 -14.54
CA TYR A 748 0.67 48.26 -15.84
C TYR A 748 1.49 49.39 -16.48
N GLU A 749 1.89 50.40 -15.70
CA GLU A 749 2.75 51.51 -16.14
C GLU A 749 4.17 51.06 -16.51
N VAL A 750 4.73 50.08 -15.77
CA VAL A 750 6.01 49.43 -16.13
C VAL A 750 5.88 48.74 -17.48
N TRP A 751 4.82 47.94 -17.67
CA TRP A 751 4.58 47.24 -18.93
C TRP A 751 4.34 48.18 -20.11
N THR A 752 3.63 49.28 -19.90
CA THR A 752 3.39 50.30 -20.94
C THR A 752 4.69 50.90 -21.46
N ARG A 753 5.62 51.26 -20.56
CA ARG A 753 6.95 51.78 -20.95
C ARG A 753 7.82 50.73 -21.62
N LEU A 754 7.76 49.48 -21.16
CA LEU A 754 8.50 48.38 -21.78
C LEU A 754 7.96 48.09 -23.18
N ARG A 755 6.63 48.09 -23.37
CA ARG A 755 5.97 47.93 -24.68
C ARG A 755 6.48 48.95 -25.69
N SER A 756 6.55 50.22 -25.29
CA SER A 756 7.12 51.29 -26.13
C SER A 756 8.61 51.09 -26.41
N TRP A 757 9.39 50.58 -25.45
CA TRP A 757 10.82 50.36 -25.63
C TRP A 757 11.15 49.20 -26.57
N VAL A 758 10.38 48.11 -26.51
CA VAL A 758 10.61 46.94 -27.39
C VAL A 758 9.94 47.06 -28.75
N GLU A 759 9.22 48.16 -29.00
CA GLU A 759 8.51 48.46 -30.25
C GLU A 759 7.60 47.31 -30.72
N LEU A 760 6.95 46.64 -29.77
CA LEU A 760 6.10 45.48 -30.02
C LEU A 760 4.70 45.75 -29.47
N ASP A 761 3.68 45.64 -30.32
CA ASP A 761 2.29 45.83 -29.91
C ASP A 761 1.67 44.53 -29.40
N PHE A 762 1.88 44.26 -28.10
CA PHE A 762 1.23 43.17 -27.38
C PHE A 762 0.19 43.72 -26.40
N THR A 763 -0.87 42.93 -26.17
CA THR A 763 -1.89 43.20 -25.15
C THR A 763 -1.24 43.28 -23.77
N LEU A 764 -1.53 44.34 -23.00
CA LEU A 764 -0.97 44.50 -21.66
C LEU A 764 -1.68 43.57 -20.67
N PRO A 765 -1.00 43.16 -19.56
CA PRO A 765 -1.68 42.39 -18.52
C PRO A 765 -2.91 43.14 -17.99
N GLY A 766 -4.01 42.42 -17.79
CA GLY A 766 -5.25 42.96 -17.23
C GLY A 766 -6.25 43.51 -18.25
N GLU A 767 -5.85 43.85 -19.48
CA GLU A 767 -6.75 44.41 -20.50
C GLU A 767 -7.90 43.46 -20.90
N ARG A 768 -7.67 42.14 -20.80
CA ARG A 768 -8.64 41.08 -21.18
C ARG A 768 -9.08 40.18 -20.03
N GLY A 769 -8.70 40.50 -18.79
CA GLY A 769 -9.04 39.70 -17.60
C GLY A 769 -8.44 38.29 -17.58
N LEU A 770 -7.37 38.04 -18.34
CA LEU A 770 -6.66 36.76 -18.36
C LEU A 770 -5.74 36.61 -17.16
N ALA A 771 -5.60 35.37 -16.66
CA ALA A 771 -4.57 35.06 -15.67
C ALA A 771 -3.16 35.22 -16.27
N LEU A 772 -2.15 35.40 -15.41
CA LEU A 772 -0.77 35.67 -15.84
C LEU A 772 -0.24 34.66 -16.88
N GLY A 773 -0.50 33.37 -16.67
CA GLY A 773 -0.08 32.31 -17.59
C GLY A 773 -0.77 32.41 -18.96
N ASP A 774 -2.09 32.56 -18.97
CA ASP A 774 -2.87 32.66 -20.20
C ASP A 774 -2.52 33.92 -20.99
N TRP A 775 -2.39 35.05 -20.30
CA TRP A 775 -1.92 36.32 -20.88
C TRP A 775 -0.52 36.17 -21.48
N TRP A 776 0.40 35.48 -20.81
CA TRP A 776 1.75 35.28 -21.32
C TRP A 776 1.72 34.49 -22.64
N LEU A 777 0.93 33.42 -22.76
CA LEU A 777 0.81 32.69 -24.03
C LEU A 777 0.21 33.53 -25.14
N GLU A 778 -0.82 34.33 -24.82
CA GLU A 778 -1.46 35.24 -25.78
C GLU A 778 -0.48 36.30 -26.25
N ALA A 779 0.14 37.05 -25.33
CA ALA A 779 1.09 38.09 -25.65
C ALA A 779 2.30 37.53 -26.42
N ARG A 780 2.75 36.32 -26.09
CA ARG A 780 3.82 35.62 -26.81
C ARG A 780 3.46 35.29 -28.27
N SER A 781 2.18 35.20 -28.60
CA SER A 781 1.73 34.86 -29.96
C SER A 781 2.02 35.96 -30.99
N CYS A 782 2.12 37.24 -30.57
CA CYS A 782 2.48 38.34 -31.45
C CYS A 782 3.96 38.30 -31.89
N CYS A 783 4.81 37.56 -31.15
CA CYS A 783 6.23 37.41 -31.46
C CYS A 783 6.47 36.31 -32.50
N ARG A 784 7.29 36.61 -33.53
CA ARG A 784 7.88 35.58 -34.41
C ARG A 784 8.62 34.54 -33.58
N THR A 785 8.59 33.28 -34.02
CA THR A 785 9.13 32.13 -33.28
C THR A 785 10.57 32.32 -32.78
N ILE A 786 11.40 33.02 -33.56
CA ILE A 786 12.81 33.29 -33.23
C ILE A 786 12.97 34.21 -32.00
N TYR A 787 12.08 35.20 -31.81
CA TYR A 787 12.14 36.15 -30.70
C TYR A 787 11.37 35.70 -29.45
N ARG A 788 10.54 34.65 -29.55
CA ARG A 788 9.71 34.18 -28.42
C ARG A 788 10.51 33.92 -27.15
N LYS A 789 11.72 33.35 -27.24
CA LYS A 789 12.57 33.12 -26.06
C LYS A 789 13.06 34.41 -25.39
N ASN A 790 13.31 35.46 -26.17
CA ASN A 790 13.71 36.77 -25.65
C ASN A 790 12.50 37.46 -24.99
N PHE A 791 11.32 37.35 -25.59
CA PHE A 791 10.07 37.82 -25.00
C PHE A 791 9.75 37.08 -23.68
N ASP A 792 9.89 35.76 -23.67
CA ASP A 792 9.71 34.94 -22.47
C ASP A 792 10.64 35.40 -21.35
N ALA A 793 11.90 35.72 -21.66
CA ALA A 793 12.85 36.26 -20.70
C ALA A 793 12.47 37.66 -20.19
N LEU A 794 11.96 38.54 -21.06
CA LEU A 794 11.45 39.87 -20.70
C LEU A 794 10.29 39.76 -19.70
N VAL A 795 9.33 38.87 -19.95
CA VAL A 795 8.19 38.61 -19.05
C VAL A 795 8.67 38.16 -17.67
N GLN A 796 9.52 37.13 -17.64
CA GLN A 796 10.02 36.59 -16.39
C GLN A 796 10.84 37.63 -15.60
N LEU A 797 11.68 38.41 -16.28
CA LEU A 797 12.47 39.45 -15.66
C LEU A 797 11.60 40.60 -15.12
N THR A 798 10.60 41.03 -15.89
CA THR A 798 9.71 42.13 -15.48
C THR A 798 8.97 41.75 -14.22
N CYS A 799 8.33 40.57 -14.18
CA CYS A 799 7.67 40.07 -12.97
C CYS A 799 8.65 39.95 -11.78
N TRP A 800 9.88 39.51 -12.02
CA TRP A 800 10.91 39.42 -10.97
C TRP A 800 11.33 40.79 -10.43
N MET A 801 11.51 41.78 -11.29
CA MET A 801 11.88 43.14 -10.90
C MET A 801 10.74 43.86 -10.19
N THR A 802 9.49 43.67 -10.63
CA THR A 802 8.29 44.10 -9.90
C THR A 802 8.23 43.48 -8.50
N TRP A 803 8.53 42.19 -8.37
CA TRP A 803 8.58 41.51 -7.07
C TRP A 803 9.71 42.03 -6.18
N LYS A 804 10.90 42.29 -6.73
CA LYS A 804 12.02 42.91 -6.00
C LYS A 804 11.63 44.30 -5.50
N GLU A 805 10.99 45.12 -6.33
CA GLU A 805 10.55 46.46 -5.93
C GLU A 805 9.52 46.38 -4.81
N ARG A 806 8.52 45.50 -4.93
CA ARG A 806 7.56 45.24 -3.85
C ARG A 806 8.28 44.88 -2.55
N ASN A 807 9.26 43.98 -2.59
CA ASN A 807 10.02 43.59 -1.39
C ASN A 807 10.90 44.72 -0.85
N ASN A 808 11.47 45.57 -1.70
CA ASN A 808 12.21 46.75 -1.26
C ASN A 808 11.32 47.72 -0.49
N ARG A 809 10.09 47.95 -0.96
CA ARG A 809 9.12 48.77 -0.24
C ARG A 809 8.70 48.16 1.09
N VAL A 810 8.49 46.84 1.13
CA VAL A 810 8.05 46.13 2.34
C VAL A 810 9.16 46.03 3.40
N PHE A 811 10.35 45.61 3.02
CA PHE A 811 11.41 45.23 3.97
C PHE A 811 12.48 46.31 4.15
N ASN A 812 12.76 47.11 3.11
CA ASN A 812 13.85 48.09 3.12
C ASN A 812 13.35 49.54 3.17
N GLN A 813 12.02 49.76 3.12
CA GLN A 813 11.39 51.08 3.05
C GLN A 813 11.95 51.98 1.92
N LYS A 814 12.43 51.36 0.83
CA LYS A 814 12.92 52.06 -0.35
C LYS A 814 11.82 52.10 -1.41
N LEU A 815 11.54 53.27 -1.95
CA LEU A 815 10.59 53.47 -3.05
C LEU A 815 11.34 53.93 -4.29
N THR A 816 11.22 53.17 -5.37
CA THR A 816 11.70 53.60 -6.69
C THR A 816 10.53 53.96 -7.60
N SER A 817 10.78 54.92 -8.50
CA SER A 817 9.86 55.32 -9.55
C SER A 817 9.69 54.23 -10.60
N VAL A 818 8.62 54.32 -11.40
CA VAL A 818 8.40 53.40 -12.53
C VAL A 818 9.59 53.45 -13.51
N ASP A 819 10.13 54.64 -13.78
CA ASP A 819 11.24 54.83 -14.71
C ASP A 819 12.53 54.17 -14.23
N GLU A 820 12.82 54.23 -12.92
CA GLU A 820 13.97 53.53 -12.32
C GLU A 820 13.83 52.01 -12.38
N VAL A 821 12.62 51.46 -12.15
CA VAL A 821 12.38 50.01 -12.30
C VAL A 821 12.57 49.58 -13.75
N VAL A 822 12.04 50.35 -14.70
CA VAL A 822 12.21 50.10 -16.15
C VAL A 822 13.68 50.19 -16.54
N HIS A 823 14.42 51.19 -16.03
CA HIS A 823 15.85 51.31 -16.26
C HIS A 823 16.61 50.08 -15.75
N GLY A 824 16.32 49.63 -14.52
CA GLY A 824 16.94 48.43 -13.96
C GLY A 824 16.61 47.14 -14.73
N ILE A 825 15.42 47.04 -15.34
CA ILE A 825 15.09 45.92 -16.24
C ILE A 825 15.96 45.97 -17.50
N LYS A 826 16.14 47.15 -18.10
CA LYS A 826 16.99 47.34 -19.30
C LYS A 826 18.45 46.99 -19.00
N GLU A 827 18.99 47.47 -17.89
CA GLU A 827 20.36 47.16 -17.45
C GLU A 827 20.56 45.65 -17.26
N GLU A 828 19.64 44.96 -16.58
CA GLU A 828 19.74 43.51 -16.36
C GLU A 828 19.64 42.73 -17.68
N ILE A 829 18.86 43.21 -18.66
CA ILE A 829 18.83 42.63 -20.01
C ILE A 829 20.19 42.76 -20.71
N GLU A 830 20.85 43.92 -20.61
CA GLU A 830 22.20 44.09 -21.16
C GLU A 830 23.21 43.17 -20.48
N VAL A 831 23.12 43.01 -19.16
CA VAL A 831 23.92 42.00 -18.43
C VAL A 831 23.66 40.60 -18.97
N TRP A 832 22.40 40.22 -19.22
CA TRP A 832 22.06 38.91 -19.76
C TRP A 832 22.53 38.72 -21.22
N LYS A 833 22.55 39.77 -22.03
CA LYS A 833 23.15 39.75 -23.37
C LYS A 833 24.67 39.53 -23.27
N MET A 834 25.37 40.30 -22.44
CA MET A 834 26.81 40.16 -22.22
C MET A 834 27.18 38.77 -21.68
N ALA A 835 26.34 38.20 -20.81
CA ALA A 835 26.51 36.85 -20.28
C ALA A 835 26.11 35.73 -21.27
N GLY A 836 25.65 36.06 -22.48
CA GLY A 836 25.24 35.08 -23.49
C GLY A 836 23.92 34.35 -23.19
N LEU A 837 23.13 34.83 -22.23
CA LEU A 837 21.81 34.26 -21.90
C LEU A 837 20.76 34.66 -22.94
N LEU A 838 20.84 35.88 -23.47
CA LEU A 838 19.97 36.34 -24.55
C LEU A 838 20.71 36.26 -25.88
N LYS A 839 20.08 35.66 -26.89
CA LYS A 839 20.63 35.67 -28.24
C LYS A 839 20.47 37.07 -28.82
N VAL A 840 21.58 37.69 -29.19
CA VAL A 840 21.59 38.81 -30.12
C VAL A 840 21.28 38.21 -31.49
N ILE A 841 20.03 38.38 -31.93
CA ILE A 841 19.60 37.99 -33.27
C ILE A 841 19.96 39.19 -34.13
N SER A 842 20.93 39.03 -35.04
CA SER A 842 21.28 40.06 -36.02
C SER A 842 20.13 40.20 -37.02
N GLU A 843 19.59 41.42 -37.07
CA GLU A 843 18.42 41.90 -37.84
C GLU A 843 17.05 41.34 -37.40
#